data_AF-A0A7S1ZFQ5-F1
#
_entry.id   AF-A0A7S1ZFQ5-F1
#
_cell.length_a   1.000
_cell.length_b   1.000
_cell.length_c   1.000
_cell.angle_alpha   90.00
_cell.angle_beta   90.00
_cell.angle_gamma   90.00
#
_symmetry.space_group_name_H-M   'P 1'
#
loop_
_entity.id
_entity.type
_entity.pdbx_description
1 polymer ?
#
loop_
_entity_poly.entity_id
_entity_poly.type
_entity_poly.pdbx_seq_one_letter_code
_entity_poly.pdbx_strand_id
1 'polypeptide(L)'
;MGGKKGKGLEFTTRVNDIPKGSRLAVSTNLLGSIISLGMRATCQTENIVGDLTEKERRLVAARAILGEWLGGSGGGWQDSGGVWPGIKLIQGVPATEGDPEYGLSRGRLLPVHRRLTDDEAPASLIKALHESLVLVHGGMSQNVGPVLEMVTEKYLLREPEEWKARHDALGILDDILVAFADSNVKELAKLTTRNFFEPIQTIIPWATNLYTETLITRTKERFGERFWGFWMLGGCSGGGMGFIFDPEAKAEALNVMQEIMLKTKREMEDALPFAMDPVVYDFSINDRGTSADWCDAGASLCQSASDDASNSERPSKRSKQESLEEVLTDLGFDRKEHEKIRSDMKNGVIGLAQNRLPMDTKLEGVQSKDIIVAEDAVTPAMQERGLAELKKGTVGVVTLAAGVGSRWTQGAGVVKAINPFAKLGGQHRSFLEVHLAKNRNTSELAGTDIPHVFTTSHMTDGPIASYLDRVQNHNCKAPIYQSHGKTIGLRLVPTIRDLKFAWEELQQQKLDEQEQKVRDSLHTALMKWAEETGEASDYRDNIPLQCLHPVGHFYEIPNLLLNGTLRKMLSDRPQLKYLMLHNIDTVGANVDPGLLGLFLDGESDLSFEVVPRCIDDRGGGLARVNGTTRLVEGLSLPREEDEFKFCYYNSMTTWIDIDKLLTNFGLERSNLSDKAKVTEAVHKFSHRLPTYVTIKEVKKRWGNGMEDVHPVAQFEKLWSDLTSLDDMNCQFVVVERKRGQQLKDVSQLDGWLRDGSAEYIESICSW
;
A
#
# COMPACT_ATOMS: atom_id res chain seq x y z
N MET A 1 -7.17 -33.26 -36.41
CA MET A 1 -8.60 -33.60 -36.21
C MET A 1 -9.39 -33.11 -37.41
N GLY A 2 -10.37 -33.88 -37.91
CA GLY A 2 -11.34 -33.36 -38.89
C GLY A 2 -12.53 -32.73 -38.16
N GLY A 3 -12.54 -31.41 -38.02
CA GLY A 3 -13.58 -30.70 -37.25
C GLY A 3 -14.96 -30.83 -37.88
N LYS A 4 -15.92 -31.44 -37.17
CA LYS A 4 -17.34 -31.38 -37.56
C LYS A 4 -17.83 -29.94 -37.43
N LYS A 5 -18.39 -29.36 -38.51
CA LYS A 5 -19.04 -28.04 -38.50
C LYS A 5 -20.00 -27.93 -37.30
N GLY A 6 -19.91 -26.83 -36.55
CA GLY A 6 -20.79 -26.55 -35.41
C GLY A 6 -20.33 -27.07 -34.05
N LYS A 7 -19.05 -27.43 -33.87
CA LYS A 7 -18.46 -27.71 -32.54
C LYS A 7 -17.32 -26.73 -32.22
N GLY A 8 -17.26 -26.25 -30.99
CA GLY A 8 -16.18 -25.41 -30.45
C GLY A 8 -15.07 -26.23 -29.78
N LEU A 9 -14.08 -25.51 -29.25
CA LEU A 9 -13.03 -26.04 -28.36
C LEU A 9 -13.28 -25.53 -26.95
N GLU A 10 -13.16 -26.41 -25.96
CA GLU A 10 -13.17 -26.06 -24.53
C GLU A 10 -11.77 -26.27 -23.98
N PHE A 11 -11.24 -25.28 -23.26
CA PHE A 11 -9.96 -25.35 -22.57
C PHE A 11 -10.22 -25.31 -21.06
N THR A 12 -10.14 -26.47 -20.40
CA THR A 12 -10.17 -26.52 -18.93
C THR A 12 -8.75 -26.39 -18.41
N THR A 13 -8.55 -25.45 -17.48
CA THR A 13 -7.27 -25.25 -16.80
C THR A 13 -7.45 -25.36 -15.29
N ARG A 14 -6.40 -25.86 -14.61
CA ARG A 14 -6.38 -26.03 -13.16
C ARG A 14 -5.01 -25.66 -12.63
N VAL A 15 -4.95 -24.70 -11.72
CA VAL A 15 -3.76 -24.34 -10.96
C VAL A 15 -4.04 -24.71 -9.50
N ASN A 16 -3.29 -25.68 -8.98
CA ASN A 16 -3.42 -26.11 -7.58
C ASN A 16 -2.45 -25.32 -6.71
N ASP A 17 -2.90 -24.92 -5.52
CA ASP A 17 -2.09 -24.46 -4.37
C ASP A 17 -1.09 -23.31 -4.59
N ILE A 18 -1.13 -22.65 -5.76
CA ILE A 18 -0.33 -21.48 -6.07
C ILE A 18 -1.23 -20.23 -6.05
N PRO A 19 -1.02 -19.27 -5.14
CA PRO A 19 -1.82 -18.05 -5.09
C PRO A 19 -1.49 -17.09 -6.24
N LYS A 20 -2.46 -16.23 -6.55
CA LYS A 20 -2.25 -15.09 -7.45
C LYS A 20 -1.11 -14.21 -6.92
N GLY A 21 -0.15 -13.87 -7.78
CA GLY A 21 0.99 -13.03 -7.43
C GLY A 21 2.24 -13.76 -6.96
N SER A 22 2.30 -15.10 -7.00
CA SER A 22 3.43 -15.94 -6.52
C SER A 22 4.82 -15.69 -7.13
N ARG A 23 4.96 -14.80 -8.11
CA ARG A 23 6.23 -14.43 -8.80
C ARG A 23 7.04 -15.58 -9.44
N LEU A 24 6.54 -16.80 -9.46
CA LEU A 24 7.13 -17.97 -10.14
C LEU A 24 6.67 -18.11 -11.62
N ALA A 25 6.36 -17.00 -12.30
CA ALA A 25 5.88 -16.95 -13.69
C ALA A 25 4.67 -17.87 -14.03
N VAL A 26 3.84 -18.22 -13.03
CA VAL A 26 2.78 -19.25 -13.19
C VAL A 26 1.64 -18.79 -14.12
N SER A 27 1.31 -17.49 -14.14
CA SER A 27 0.37 -16.93 -15.12
C SER A 27 0.89 -17.10 -16.55
N THR A 28 2.16 -16.75 -16.76
CA THR A 28 2.81 -16.80 -18.07
C THR A 28 3.03 -18.25 -18.52
N ASN A 29 3.30 -19.17 -17.59
CA ASN A 29 3.34 -20.61 -17.86
C ASN A 29 1.99 -21.18 -18.28
N LEU A 30 0.93 -20.82 -17.55
CA LEU A 30 -0.42 -21.22 -17.90
C LEU A 30 -0.82 -20.66 -19.27
N LEU A 31 -0.49 -19.40 -19.54
CA LEU A 31 -0.77 -18.72 -20.81
C LEU A 31 -0.01 -19.36 -21.97
N GLY A 32 1.29 -19.63 -21.83
CA GLY A 32 2.09 -20.36 -22.82
C GLY A 32 1.56 -21.77 -23.09
N SER A 33 1.11 -22.47 -22.04
CA SER A 33 0.45 -23.78 -22.15
C SER A 33 -0.87 -23.71 -22.94
N ILE A 34 -1.77 -22.77 -22.61
CA ILE A 34 -3.03 -22.56 -23.33
C ILE A 34 -2.76 -22.21 -24.81
N ILE A 35 -1.82 -21.30 -25.06
CA ILE A 35 -1.50 -20.85 -26.42
C ILE A 35 -0.91 -21.99 -27.25
N SER A 36 0.03 -22.77 -26.69
CA SER A 36 0.62 -23.91 -27.41
C SER A 36 -0.40 -25.01 -27.72
N LEU A 37 -1.29 -25.33 -26.77
CA LEU A 37 -2.38 -26.28 -26.97
C LEU A 37 -3.40 -25.77 -28.00
N GLY A 38 -3.76 -24.49 -27.95
CA GLY A 38 -4.64 -23.84 -28.92
C GLY A 38 -4.04 -23.81 -30.33
N MET A 39 -2.74 -23.53 -30.45
CA MET A 39 -2.00 -23.61 -31.72
C MET A 39 -2.02 -25.03 -32.29
N ARG A 40 -1.75 -26.06 -31.48
CA ARG A 40 -1.81 -27.47 -31.90
C ARG A 40 -3.22 -27.89 -32.31
N ALA A 41 -4.24 -27.54 -31.52
CA ALA A 41 -5.65 -27.86 -31.79
C ALA A 41 -6.20 -27.21 -33.08
N THR A 42 -5.61 -26.08 -33.50
CA THR A 42 -5.99 -25.34 -34.72
C THR A 42 -5.01 -25.52 -35.88
N CYS A 43 -4.09 -26.50 -35.80
CA CYS A 43 -3.09 -26.82 -36.83
C CYS A 43 -2.17 -25.64 -37.20
N GLN A 44 -1.81 -24.80 -36.23
CA GLN A 44 -0.83 -23.71 -36.38
C GLN A 44 0.61 -24.16 -36.05
N THR A 45 0.79 -25.37 -35.53
CA THR A 45 2.09 -26.04 -35.37
C THR A 45 2.27 -27.10 -36.46
N GLU A 46 3.52 -27.41 -36.80
CA GLU A 46 3.91 -28.48 -37.72
C GLU A 46 3.50 -29.86 -37.18
N ASN A 47 3.63 -30.05 -35.86
CA ASN A 47 3.30 -31.30 -35.19
C ASN A 47 2.23 -31.08 -34.11
N ILE A 48 1.31 -32.04 -33.97
CA ILE A 48 0.28 -32.01 -32.89
C ILE A 48 0.89 -32.46 -31.56
N VAL A 49 1.81 -33.42 -31.58
CA VAL A 49 2.56 -33.93 -30.42
C VAL A 49 4.07 -33.67 -30.57
N GLY A 50 4.85 -34.02 -29.55
CA GLY A 50 6.27 -33.70 -29.47
C GLY A 50 6.55 -32.25 -29.09
N ASP A 51 7.79 -31.83 -29.27
CA ASP A 51 8.29 -30.52 -28.84
C ASP A 51 7.90 -29.42 -29.85
N LEU A 52 8.04 -28.14 -29.47
CA LEU A 52 7.82 -27.00 -30.37
C LEU A 52 9.09 -26.66 -31.17
N THR A 53 8.93 -26.27 -32.44
CA THR A 53 10.03 -25.68 -33.25
C THR A 53 10.38 -24.27 -32.76
N GLU A 54 11.58 -23.76 -33.06
CA GLU A 54 11.99 -22.41 -32.62
C GLU A 54 11.02 -21.31 -33.09
N LYS A 55 10.50 -21.44 -34.32
CA LYS A 55 9.51 -20.51 -34.87
C LYS A 55 8.19 -20.55 -34.09
N GLU A 56 7.76 -21.73 -33.67
CA GLU A 56 6.56 -21.92 -32.85
C GLU A 56 6.77 -21.39 -31.43
N ARG A 57 7.91 -21.67 -30.80
CA ARG A 57 8.27 -21.13 -29.48
C ARG A 57 8.21 -19.60 -29.46
N ARG A 58 8.82 -18.95 -30.45
CA ARG A 58 8.75 -17.48 -30.61
C ARG A 58 7.32 -16.97 -30.79
N LEU A 59 6.47 -17.70 -31.51
CA LEU A 59 5.05 -17.33 -31.69
C LEU A 59 4.22 -17.52 -30.41
N VAL A 60 4.49 -18.58 -29.61
CA VAL A 60 3.89 -18.77 -28.29
C VAL A 60 4.27 -17.62 -27.36
N ALA A 61 5.57 -17.28 -27.28
CA ALA A 61 6.06 -16.17 -26.47
C ALA A 61 5.46 -14.82 -26.88
N ALA A 62 5.39 -14.51 -28.18
CA ALA A 62 4.77 -13.29 -28.70
C ALA A 62 3.30 -13.13 -28.29
N ARG A 63 2.54 -14.23 -28.35
CA ARG A 63 1.12 -14.25 -27.95
C ARG A 63 0.96 -14.20 -26.43
N ALA A 64 1.89 -14.78 -25.67
CA ALA A 64 1.89 -14.69 -24.22
C ALA A 64 2.19 -13.25 -23.75
N ILE A 65 3.18 -12.59 -24.35
CA ILE A 65 3.48 -11.16 -24.12
C ILE A 65 2.26 -10.30 -24.42
N LEU A 66 1.65 -10.46 -25.60
CA LEU A 66 0.44 -9.71 -25.96
C LEU A 66 -0.73 -9.98 -25.00
N GLY A 67 -0.92 -11.22 -24.56
CA GLY A 67 -1.96 -11.59 -23.60
C GLY A 67 -1.74 -11.01 -22.20
N GLU A 68 -0.50 -11.00 -21.71
CA GLU A 68 -0.13 -10.33 -20.44
C GLU A 68 -0.41 -8.81 -20.56
N TRP A 69 0.01 -8.16 -21.65
CA TRP A 69 -0.17 -6.73 -21.88
C TRP A 69 -1.65 -6.32 -21.98
N LEU A 70 -2.45 -7.06 -22.76
CA LEU A 70 -3.91 -6.86 -22.83
C LEU A 70 -4.61 -7.13 -21.48
N GLY A 71 -4.04 -8.01 -20.66
CA GLY A 71 -4.48 -8.26 -19.29
C GLY A 71 -4.00 -7.22 -18.25
N GLY A 72 -3.32 -6.14 -18.68
CA GLY A 72 -2.78 -5.10 -17.79
C GLY A 72 -1.53 -5.53 -17.00
N SER A 73 -0.90 -6.65 -17.37
CA SER A 73 0.33 -7.15 -16.76
C SER A 73 1.55 -6.68 -17.56
N GLY A 74 2.48 -6.00 -16.90
CA GLY A 74 3.80 -5.64 -17.46
C GLY A 74 4.77 -6.82 -17.62
N GLY A 75 4.29 -8.07 -17.50
CA GLY A 75 5.08 -9.29 -17.67
C GLY A 75 5.40 -9.63 -19.13
N GLY A 76 5.99 -10.81 -19.33
CA GLY A 76 6.15 -11.44 -20.66
C GLY A 76 7.56 -11.47 -21.25
N TRP A 77 8.50 -10.63 -20.81
CA TRP A 77 9.89 -10.61 -21.33
C TRP A 77 10.77 -11.80 -20.86
N GLN A 78 10.19 -12.72 -20.09
CA GLN A 78 10.81 -13.95 -19.60
C GLN A 78 10.52 -15.10 -20.55
N ASP A 79 11.17 -16.26 -20.37
CA ASP A 79 10.75 -17.51 -21.02
C ASP A 79 9.32 -17.85 -20.57
N SER A 80 8.35 -17.67 -21.48
CA SER A 80 6.90 -17.72 -21.23
C SER A 80 6.34 -19.12 -20.94
N GLY A 81 6.82 -19.75 -19.87
CA GLY A 81 6.38 -21.06 -19.40
C GLY A 81 7.39 -22.20 -19.51
N GLY A 82 8.70 -21.92 -19.56
CA GLY A 82 9.67 -22.97 -19.88
C GLY A 82 9.42 -23.52 -21.28
N VAL A 83 9.10 -22.62 -22.22
CA VAL A 83 8.89 -22.93 -23.63
C VAL A 83 10.21 -23.37 -24.27
N TRP A 84 11.32 -22.80 -23.82
CA TRP A 84 12.66 -23.24 -24.18
C TRP A 84 13.25 -24.22 -23.14
N PRO A 85 13.92 -25.29 -23.61
CA PRO A 85 14.58 -26.27 -22.75
C PRO A 85 15.80 -25.70 -22.01
N GLY A 86 16.03 -26.24 -20.82
CA GLY A 86 17.26 -26.09 -20.04
C GLY A 86 17.51 -24.69 -19.50
N ILE A 87 18.79 -24.41 -19.24
CA ILE A 87 19.30 -23.08 -18.90
C ILE A 87 19.52 -22.28 -20.19
N LYS A 88 19.06 -21.02 -20.20
CA LYS A 88 19.18 -20.11 -21.36
C LYS A 88 19.62 -18.73 -20.92
N LEU A 89 20.38 -18.08 -21.80
CA LEU A 89 20.68 -16.66 -21.77
C LEU A 89 19.64 -15.92 -22.63
N ILE A 90 18.91 -14.99 -22.02
CA ILE A 90 17.90 -14.17 -22.71
C ILE A 90 18.54 -12.81 -23.05
N GLN A 91 18.55 -12.45 -24.33
CA GLN A 91 19.30 -11.28 -24.80
C GLN A 91 18.44 -10.35 -25.67
N GLY A 92 18.48 -9.06 -25.34
CA GLY A 92 18.04 -8.00 -26.23
C GLY A 92 18.94 -7.97 -27.48
N VAL A 93 18.34 -7.68 -28.63
CA VAL A 93 18.98 -7.87 -29.94
C VAL A 93 18.60 -6.74 -30.88
N PRO A 94 19.55 -6.19 -31.69
CA PRO A 94 19.26 -5.16 -32.67
C PRO A 94 18.16 -5.60 -33.65
N ALA A 95 17.34 -4.64 -34.12
CA ALA A 95 16.44 -4.87 -35.23
C ALA A 95 17.23 -4.90 -36.55
N THR A 96 16.90 -5.83 -37.43
CA THR A 96 17.58 -6.08 -38.71
C THR A 96 16.59 -6.10 -39.87
N GLU A 97 17.08 -5.94 -41.10
CA GLU A 97 16.22 -5.89 -42.29
C GLU A 97 15.35 -7.16 -42.41
N GLY A 98 14.03 -6.97 -42.36
CA GLY A 98 13.04 -8.04 -42.31
C GLY A 98 12.32 -8.19 -40.96
N ASP A 99 12.85 -7.63 -39.87
CA ASP A 99 12.13 -7.50 -38.60
C ASP A 99 11.10 -6.35 -38.68
N PRO A 100 9.87 -6.48 -38.12
CA PRO A 100 8.85 -5.42 -38.10
C PRO A 100 9.30 -4.10 -37.48
N GLU A 101 10.28 -4.15 -36.58
CA GLU A 101 10.80 -3.00 -35.84
C GLU A 101 11.96 -2.29 -36.56
N TYR A 102 12.44 -2.80 -37.69
CA TYR A 102 13.58 -2.24 -38.42
C TYR A 102 13.28 -0.82 -38.93
N GLY A 103 14.16 0.13 -38.60
CA GLY A 103 13.96 1.56 -38.87
C GLY A 103 13.00 2.27 -37.92
N LEU A 104 12.31 1.55 -37.02
CA LEU A 104 11.42 2.11 -35.99
C LEU A 104 12.03 2.06 -34.59
N SER A 105 12.68 0.95 -34.25
CA SER A 105 13.35 0.71 -32.96
C SER A 105 14.82 0.34 -33.16
N ARG A 106 15.63 0.54 -32.11
CA ARG A 106 17.02 0.07 -32.07
C ARG A 106 17.11 -1.45 -31.87
N GLY A 107 16.08 -2.07 -31.31
CA GLY A 107 16.04 -3.50 -30.97
C GLY A 107 14.68 -4.11 -31.23
N ARG A 108 14.66 -5.44 -31.36
CA ARG A 108 13.42 -6.23 -31.58
C ARG A 108 12.59 -6.31 -30.31
N LEU A 109 11.27 -6.43 -30.47
CA LEU A 109 10.34 -6.68 -29.37
C LEU A 109 10.55 -8.05 -28.72
N LEU A 110 10.94 -9.06 -29.51
CA LEU A 110 11.21 -10.40 -28.97
C LEU A 110 12.71 -10.63 -28.78
N PRO A 111 13.18 -10.93 -27.55
CA PRO A 111 14.57 -11.27 -27.30
C PRO A 111 14.97 -12.58 -28.00
N VAL A 112 16.26 -12.88 -28.01
CA VAL A 112 16.77 -14.23 -28.32
C VAL A 112 16.88 -15.03 -27.03
N HIS A 113 16.38 -16.26 -27.07
CA HIS A 113 16.51 -17.26 -26.00
C HIS A 113 17.61 -18.24 -26.41
N ARG A 114 18.85 -17.97 -26.03
CA ARG A 114 19.98 -18.83 -26.36
C ARG A 114 20.13 -19.91 -25.29
N ARG A 115 19.78 -21.15 -25.59
CA ARG A 115 20.12 -22.30 -24.74
C ARG A 115 21.64 -22.33 -24.54
N LEU A 116 22.09 -22.49 -23.30
CA LEU A 116 23.51 -22.69 -23.00
C LEU A 116 23.95 -24.09 -23.43
N THR A 117 25.16 -24.19 -23.95
CA THR A 117 25.77 -25.47 -24.34
C THR A 117 26.21 -26.28 -23.12
N ASP A 118 26.52 -27.57 -23.31
CA ASP A 118 27.01 -28.44 -22.24
C ASP A 118 28.38 -27.96 -21.69
N ASP A 119 29.15 -27.18 -22.44
CA ASP A 119 30.39 -26.53 -21.97
C ASP A 119 30.12 -25.27 -21.12
N GLU A 120 29.04 -24.55 -21.41
CA GLU A 120 28.63 -23.32 -20.68
C GLU A 120 27.78 -23.62 -19.43
N ALA A 121 27.07 -24.75 -19.43
CA ALA A 121 26.15 -25.17 -18.37
C ALA A 121 26.15 -26.71 -18.23
N PRO A 122 27.28 -27.32 -17.81
CA PRO A 122 27.43 -28.76 -17.75
C PRO A 122 26.47 -29.42 -16.75
N ALA A 123 26.21 -30.72 -16.92
CA ALA A 123 25.37 -31.50 -16.01
C ALA A 123 25.86 -31.49 -14.54
N SER A 124 27.16 -31.23 -14.32
CA SER A 124 27.74 -30.99 -12.99
C SER A 124 27.22 -29.72 -12.32
N LEU A 125 26.97 -28.64 -13.07
CA LEU A 125 26.33 -27.43 -12.56
C LEU A 125 24.90 -27.73 -12.10
N ILE A 126 24.13 -28.47 -12.91
CA ILE A 126 22.77 -28.87 -12.56
C ILE A 126 22.78 -29.66 -11.25
N LYS A 127 23.68 -30.65 -11.14
CA LYS A 127 23.87 -31.43 -9.92
C LYS A 127 24.25 -30.57 -8.71
N ALA A 128 25.11 -29.56 -8.88
CA ALA A 128 25.58 -28.67 -7.81
C ALA A 128 24.58 -27.54 -7.45
N LEU A 129 23.61 -27.24 -8.31
CA LEU A 129 22.44 -26.40 -8.00
C LEU A 129 21.36 -27.21 -7.27
N HIS A 130 21.07 -28.43 -7.72
CA HIS A 130 20.70 -29.49 -6.78
C HIS A 130 21.82 -29.65 -5.71
N GLU A 131 21.64 -30.38 -4.62
CA GLU A 131 22.66 -30.44 -3.53
C GLU A 131 22.98 -29.10 -2.78
N SER A 132 23.00 -27.89 -3.37
CA SER A 132 23.36 -26.60 -2.70
C SER A 132 22.24 -25.53 -2.61
N LEU A 133 21.41 -25.36 -3.66
CA LEU A 133 20.38 -24.30 -3.69
C LEU A 133 19.09 -24.74 -2.98
N VAL A 134 18.53 -23.87 -2.15
CA VAL A 134 17.17 -23.97 -1.59
C VAL A 134 16.32 -22.86 -2.21
N LEU A 135 15.25 -23.25 -2.91
CA LEU A 135 14.30 -22.30 -3.50
C LEU A 135 13.12 -22.07 -2.56
N VAL A 136 12.70 -20.81 -2.41
CA VAL A 136 11.62 -20.41 -1.52
C VAL A 136 10.70 -19.36 -2.14
N HIS A 137 9.46 -19.31 -1.67
CA HIS A 137 8.58 -18.15 -1.83
C HIS A 137 8.28 -17.59 -0.45
N GLY A 138 8.67 -16.34 -0.20
CA GLY A 138 8.55 -15.70 1.11
C GLY A 138 7.11 -15.38 1.54
N GLY A 139 6.11 -15.60 0.68
CA GLY A 139 4.69 -15.42 0.96
C GLY A 139 4.16 -14.00 0.71
N MET A 140 5.03 -13.05 0.38
CA MET A 140 4.64 -11.66 0.14
C MET A 140 3.90 -11.48 -1.19
N SER A 141 3.00 -10.52 -1.25
CA SER A 141 2.37 -10.05 -2.49
C SER A 141 2.44 -8.53 -2.54
N GLN A 142 3.16 -8.00 -3.53
CA GLN A 142 3.38 -6.57 -3.74
C GLN A 142 3.07 -6.20 -5.18
N ASN A 143 2.54 -5.00 -5.41
CA ASN A 143 2.44 -4.44 -6.75
C ASN A 143 3.83 -4.02 -7.23
N VAL A 144 4.24 -4.51 -8.41
CA VAL A 144 5.54 -4.18 -9.03
C VAL A 144 5.43 -3.08 -10.08
N GLY A 145 4.24 -2.60 -10.41
CA GLY A 145 4.02 -1.51 -11.38
C GLY A 145 4.90 -0.28 -11.12
N PRO A 146 4.87 0.31 -9.91
CA PRO A 146 5.72 1.46 -9.56
C PRO A 146 7.23 1.18 -9.69
N VAL A 147 7.65 -0.05 -9.38
CA VAL A 147 9.05 -0.49 -9.53
C VAL A 147 9.45 -0.58 -11.01
N LEU A 148 8.58 -1.08 -11.87
CA LEU A 148 8.82 -1.18 -13.32
C LEU A 148 8.82 0.20 -13.99
N GLU A 149 7.93 1.10 -13.57
CA GLU A 149 7.87 2.49 -14.01
C GLU A 149 9.18 3.22 -13.70
N MET A 150 9.59 3.22 -12.43
CA MET A 150 10.87 3.78 -11.99
C MET A 150 12.07 3.17 -12.75
N VAL A 151 12.16 1.84 -12.88
CA VAL A 151 13.27 1.18 -13.62
C VAL A 151 13.34 1.66 -15.07
N THR A 152 12.18 1.94 -15.68
CA THR A 152 12.06 2.44 -17.05
C THR A 152 12.46 3.90 -17.14
N GLU A 153 11.96 4.74 -16.24
CA GLU A 153 12.30 6.17 -16.15
C GLU A 153 13.82 6.36 -16.00
N LYS A 154 14.45 5.74 -14.99
CA LYS A 154 15.89 5.84 -14.74
C LYS A 154 16.74 5.36 -15.93
N TYR A 155 16.23 4.39 -16.69
CA TYR A 155 16.89 3.92 -17.93
C TYR A 155 16.78 4.95 -19.07
N LEU A 156 15.62 5.59 -19.22
CA LEU A 156 15.37 6.62 -20.23
C LEU A 156 16.15 7.92 -19.93
N LEU A 157 16.18 8.33 -18.66
CA LEU A 157 16.91 9.52 -18.20
C LEU A 157 18.44 9.32 -18.16
N ARG A 158 18.92 8.06 -18.08
CA ARG A 158 20.34 7.68 -18.01
C ARG A 158 21.10 8.35 -16.87
N GLU A 159 20.49 8.33 -15.68
CA GLU A 159 21.08 8.92 -14.49
C GLU A 159 22.44 8.27 -14.18
N PRO A 160 23.48 9.04 -13.80
CA PRO A 160 24.86 8.53 -13.83
C PRO A 160 25.13 7.33 -12.92
N GLU A 161 24.49 7.29 -11.74
CA GLU A 161 24.70 6.23 -10.75
C GLU A 161 24.04 4.92 -11.19
N GLU A 162 22.75 4.98 -11.55
CA GLU A 162 22.00 3.85 -12.06
C GLU A 162 22.53 3.36 -13.41
N TRP A 163 23.06 4.24 -14.27
CA TRP A 163 23.72 3.85 -15.52
C TRP A 163 25.02 3.07 -15.25
N LYS A 164 25.84 3.52 -14.29
CA LYS A 164 27.04 2.78 -13.85
C LYS A 164 26.67 1.43 -13.23
N ALA A 165 25.69 1.40 -12.35
CA ALA A 165 25.18 0.18 -11.72
C ALA A 165 24.67 -0.84 -12.76
N ARG A 166 24.00 -0.40 -13.83
CA ARG A 166 23.58 -1.29 -14.94
C ARG A 166 24.77 -1.94 -15.66
N HIS A 167 25.89 -1.24 -15.81
CA HIS A 167 27.09 -1.82 -16.44
C HIS A 167 27.78 -2.83 -15.50
N ASP A 168 27.80 -2.55 -14.21
CA ASP A 168 28.31 -3.49 -13.20
C ASP A 168 27.44 -4.75 -13.11
N ALA A 169 26.10 -4.62 -13.13
CA ALA A 169 25.19 -5.77 -13.19
C ALA A 169 25.37 -6.63 -14.46
N LEU A 170 25.73 -6.02 -15.61
CA LEU A 170 26.08 -6.76 -16.83
C LEU A 170 27.42 -7.50 -16.68
N GLY A 171 28.44 -6.87 -16.07
CA GLY A 171 29.70 -7.56 -15.74
C GLY A 171 29.51 -8.75 -14.80
N ILE A 172 28.65 -8.60 -13.78
CA ILE A 172 28.28 -9.71 -12.88
C ILE A 172 27.58 -10.85 -13.65
N LEU A 173 26.79 -10.54 -14.69
CA LEU A 173 26.18 -11.58 -15.53
C LEU A 173 27.23 -12.36 -16.33
N ASP A 174 28.24 -11.68 -16.86
CA ASP A 174 29.36 -12.34 -17.55
C ASP A 174 30.15 -13.24 -16.58
N ASP A 175 30.45 -12.76 -15.37
CA ASP A 175 31.08 -13.56 -14.30
C ASP A 175 30.23 -14.77 -13.88
N ILE A 176 28.89 -14.63 -13.86
CA ILE A 176 27.96 -15.74 -13.58
C ILE A 176 28.04 -16.82 -14.66
N LEU A 177 28.21 -16.45 -15.94
CA LEU A 177 28.37 -17.41 -17.02
C LEU A 177 29.71 -18.17 -16.92
N VAL A 178 30.78 -17.53 -16.44
CA VAL A 178 32.04 -18.23 -16.10
C VAL A 178 31.83 -19.21 -14.94
N ALA A 179 31.18 -18.78 -13.87
CA ALA A 179 30.88 -19.64 -12.72
C ALA A 179 29.95 -20.83 -13.09
N PHE A 180 29.07 -20.66 -14.08
CA PHE A 180 28.25 -21.75 -14.63
C PHE A 180 29.09 -22.82 -15.34
N ALA A 181 29.97 -22.41 -16.26
CA ALA A 181 30.88 -23.32 -16.97
C ALA A 181 31.77 -24.12 -16.00
N ASP A 182 32.32 -23.45 -14.98
CA ASP A 182 33.15 -24.07 -13.94
C ASP A 182 32.34 -24.90 -12.92
N SER A 183 31.00 -24.94 -13.00
CA SER A 183 30.10 -25.52 -11.97
C SER A 183 30.29 -24.92 -10.56
N ASN A 184 30.82 -23.70 -10.46
CA ASN A 184 31.22 -23.06 -9.22
C ASN A 184 30.05 -22.33 -8.53
N VAL A 185 29.19 -23.13 -7.89
CA VAL A 185 27.99 -22.63 -7.19
C VAL A 185 28.32 -21.73 -5.98
N LYS A 186 29.53 -21.81 -5.43
CA LYS A 186 29.98 -20.92 -4.35
C LYS A 186 30.30 -19.51 -4.84
N GLU A 187 30.98 -19.39 -5.98
CA GLU A 187 31.21 -18.08 -6.61
C GLU A 187 29.90 -17.50 -7.18
N LEU A 188 29.04 -18.34 -7.77
CA LEU A 188 27.68 -17.94 -8.15
C LEU A 188 26.93 -17.30 -6.98
N ALA A 189 26.96 -17.91 -5.79
CA ALA A 189 26.28 -17.38 -4.61
C ALA A 189 26.81 -16.01 -4.18
N LYS A 190 28.13 -15.80 -4.27
CA LYS A 190 28.77 -14.51 -4.03
C LYS A 190 28.35 -13.47 -5.07
N LEU A 191 28.33 -13.83 -6.36
CA LEU A 191 27.92 -12.96 -7.46
C LEU A 191 26.44 -12.57 -7.38
N THR A 192 25.53 -13.50 -7.11
CA THR A 192 24.09 -13.19 -6.96
C THR A 192 23.81 -12.34 -5.72
N THR A 193 24.54 -12.58 -4.62
CA THR A 193 24.46 -11.75 -3.41
C THR A 193 24.92 -10.33 -3.69
N ARG A 194 26.09 -10.19 -4.34
CA ARG A 194 26.65 -8.91 -4.76
C ARG A 194 25.66 -8.15 -5.64
N ASN A 195 25.14 -8.79 -6.68
CA ASN A 195 24.18 -8.18 -7.61
C ASN A 195 22.96 -7.60 -6.86
N PHE A 196 22.42 -8.34 -5.89
CA PHE A 196 21.26 -7.92 -5.10
C PHE A 196 21.53 -6.76 -4.14
N PHE A 197 22.68 -6.73 -3.47
CA PHE A 197 23.01 -5.70 -2.48
C PHE A 197 23.67 -4.45 -3.08
N GLU A 198 24.36 -4.58 -4.22
CA GLU A 198 25.04 -3.48 -4.91
C GLU A 198 24.17 -2.98 -6.09
N PRO A 199 24.41 -3.35 -7.36
CA PRO A 199 23.82 -2.61 -8.48
C PRO A 199 22.29 -2.69 -8.57
N ILE A 200 21.65 -3.80 -8.16
CA ILE A 200 20.18 -3.88 -8.15
C ILE A 200 19.61 -2.88 -7.14
N GLN A 201 20.18 -2.71 -5.95
CA GLN A 201 19.69 -1.73 -4.96
C GLN A 201 20.01 -0.28 -5.35
N THR A 202 21.10 -0.03 -6.10
CA THR A 202 21.33 1.30 -6.70
C THR A 202 20.27 1.63 -7.76
N ILE A 203 19.98 0.70 -8.68
CA ILE A 203 18.96 0.92 -9.74
C ILE A 203 17.55 0.97 -9.13
N ILE A 204 17.31 0.15 -8.10
CA ILE A 204 15.99 -0.15 -7.53
C ILE A 204 16.12 -0.20 -6.00
N PRO A 205 16.06 0.93 -5.28
CA PRO A 205 16.14 0.93 -3.81
C PRO A 205 15.10 0.01 -3.15
N TRP A 206 13.91 -0.11 -3.75
CA TRP A 206 12.80 -0.98 -3.29
C TRP A 206 12.80 -2.41 -3.87
N ALA A 207 13.89 -2.86 -4.52
CA ALA A 207 14.08 -4.28 -4.80
C ALA A 207 14.27 -5.10 -3.51
N THR A 208 14.72 -4.44 -2.43
CA THR A 208 14.82 -4.99 -1.08
C THR A 208 13.70 -4.52 -0.16
N ASN A 209 13.48 -5.24 0.94
CA ASN A 209 12.64 -4.81 2.06
C ASN A 209 13.16 -5.43 3.38
N LEU A 210 12.67 -4.95 4.52
CA LEU A 210 13.08 -5.44 5.84
C LEU A 210 12.90 -6.96 6.00
N TYR A 211 11.86 -7.55 5.41
CA TYR A 211 11.60 -8.99 5.50
C TYR A 211 12.72 -9.79 4.83
N THR A 212 13.04 -9.54 3.55
CA THR A 212 14.14 -10.24 2.85
C THR A 212 15.48 -10.07 3.56
N GLU A 213 15.84 -8.86 4.00
CA GLU A 213 17.10 -8.61 4.71
C GLU A 213 17.15 -9.34 6.07
N THR A 214 16.01 -9.45 6.75
CA THR A 214 15.90 -10.23 7.99
C THR A 214 16.05 -11.73 7.73
N LEU A 215 15.51 -12.27 6.63
CA LEU A 215 15.73 -13.67 6.23
C LEU A 215 17.22 -13.94 5.96
N ILE A 216 17.88 -13.08 5.19
CA ILE A 216 19.31 -13.21 4.86
C ILE A 216 20.16 -13.14 6.14
N THR A 217 19.87 -12.18 7.02
CA THR A 217 20.59 -12.01 8.30
C THR A 217 20.44 -13.23 9.20
N ARG A 218 19.20 -13.68 9.46
CA ARG A 218 18.92 -14.86 10.29
C ARG A 218 19.51 -16.15 9.72
N THR A 219 19.53 -16.29 8.40
CA THR A 219 20.17 -17.43 7.72
C THR A 219 21.68 -17.40 7.93
N LYS A 220 22.32 -16.23 7.74
CA LYS A 220 23.75 -16.05 7.97
C LYS A 220 24.14 -16.31 9.43
N GLU A 221 23.35 -15.83 10.39
CA GLU A 221 23.53 -16.11 11.82
C GLU A 221 23.42 -17.61 12.15
N ARG A 222 22.47 -18.31 11.53
CA ARG A 222 22.18 -19.72 11.83
C ARG A 222 23.14 -20.73 11.18
N PHE A 223 23.73 -20.38 10.04
CA PHE A 223 24.58 -21.28 9.26
C PHE A 223 26.06 -20.86 9.18
N GLY A 224 26.38 -19.59 9.45
CA GLY A 224 27.75 -19.08 9.37
C GLY A 224 28.34 -19.26 7.98
N GLU A 225 29.56 -19.81 7.90
CA GLU A 225 30.26 -20.07 6.63
C GLU A 225 29.58 -21.14 5.74
N ARG A 226 28.64 -21.92 6.29
CA ARG A 226 27.83 -22.89 5.53
C ARG A 226 26.70 -22.23 4.72
N PHE A 227 26.45 -20.92 4.91
CA PHE A 227 25.62 -20.12 4.02
C PHE A 227 26.52 -19.35 3.04
N TRP A 228 26.44 -19.69 1.76
CA TRP A 228 27.32 -19.13 0.72
C TRP A 228 26.75 -17.86 0.10
N GLY A 229 25.42 -17.70 0.03
CA GLY A 229 24.82 -16.48 -0.50
C GLY A 229 23.33 -16.54 -0.84
N PHE A 230 22.81 -15.40 -1.26
CA PHE A 230 21.42 -15.15 -1.62
C PHE A 230 21.26 -14.93 -3.13
N TRP A 231 20.11 -15.32 -3.68
CA TRP A 231 19.74 -15.15 -5.08
C TRP A 231 18.30 -14.62 -5.18
N MET A 232 18.12 -13.40 -5.66
CA MET A 232 16.80 -12.85 -5.95
C MET A 232 16.27 -13.35 -7.31
N LEU A 233 15.06 -13.92 -7.35
CA LEU A 233 14.48 -14.52 -8.57
C LEU A 233 13.40 -13.65 -9.25
N GLY A 234 13.15 -12.45 -8.73
CA GLY A 234 12.14 -11.52 -9.26
C GLY A 234 12.43 -10.06 -8.90
N GLY A 235 11.71 -9.13 -9.52
CA GLY A 235 11.98 -7.69 -9.40
C GLY A 235 11.62 -7.02 -8.07
N CYS A 236 11.04 -7.73 -7.09
CA CYS A 236 10.71 -7.15 -5.78
C CYS A 236 10.70 -8.23 -4.68
N SER A 237 11.18 -7.85 -3.50
CA SER A 237 11.54 -8.72 -2.39
C SER A 237 10.37 -9.46 -1.71
N GLY A 238 10.68 -10.59 -1.05
CA GLY A 238 9.71 -11.40 -0.31
C GLY A 238 8.83 -12.34 -1.14
N GLY A 239 8.94 -12.28 -2.48
CA GLY A 239 8.39 -13.26 -3.41
C GLY A 239 9.31 -14.47 -3.58
N GLY A 240 9.62 -14.84 -4.83
CA GLY A 240 10.55 -15.93 -5.16
C GLY A 240 12.01 -15.57 -4.87
N MET A 241 12.70 -16.43 -4.11
CA MET A 241 14.07 -16.25 -3.65
C MET A 241 14.83 -17.58 -3.62
N GLY A 242 16.15 -17.51 -3.69
CA GLY A 242 17.07 -18.65 -3.55
C GLY A 242 18.09 -18.37 -2.44
N PHE A 243 18.38 -19.40 -1.65
CA PHE A 243 19.42 -19.38 -0.62
C PHE A 243 20.39 -20.53 -0.92
N ILE A 244 21.67 -20.22 -1.05
CA ILE A 244 22.71 -21.17 -1.46
C ILE A 244 23.56 -21.53 -0.24
N PHE A 245 23.69 -22.82 0.00
CA PHE A 245 24.37 -23.40 1.15
C PHE A 245 25.50 -24.32 0.72
N ASP A 246 26.34 -24.65 1.68
CA ASP A 246 27.17 -25.85 1.60
C ASP A 246 26.29 -27.10 1.38
N PRO A 247 26.64 -28.03 0.48
CA PRO A 247 25.91 -29.27 0.25
C PRO A 247 25.60 -30.06 1.53
N GLU A 248 26.50 -30.08 2.51
CA GLU A 248 26.28 -30.77 3.79
C GLU A 248 25.18 -30.09 4.64
N ALA A 249 24.91 -28.80 4.40
CA ALA A 249 23.91 -28.02 5.13
C ALA A 249 22.52 -28.00 4.44
N LYS A 250 22.37 -28.41 3.17
CA LYS A 250 21.08 -28.29 2.46
C LYS A 250 19.93 -29.04 3.14
N ALA A 251 20.16 -30.25 3.66
CA ALA A 251 19.13 -31.03 4.34
C ALA A 251 18.62 -30.36 5.63
N GLU A 252 19.51 -29.67 6.36
CA GLU A 252 19.16 -28.82 7.50
C GLU A 252 18.42 -27.56 7.03
N ALA A 253 18.93 -26.89 6.00
CA ALA A 253 18.38 -25.65 5.45
C ALA A 253 16.95 -25.78 4.91
N LEU A 254 16.60 -26.88 4.23
CA LEU A 254 15.24 -27.11 3.73
C LEU A 254 14.17 -26.99 4.82
N ASN A 255 14.47 -27.43 6.05
CA ASN A 255 13.56 -27.34 7.18
C ASN A 255 13.67 -25.98 7.89
N VAL A 256 14.90 -25.56 8.21
CA VAL A 256 15.17 -24.33 8.97
C VAL A 256 14.72 -23.07 8.23
N MET A 257 14.81 -23.04 6.89
CA MET A 257 14.31 -21.90 6.10
C MET A 257 12.80 -21.69 6.25
N GLN A 258 12.01 -22.77 6.31
CA GLN A 258 10.57 -22.69 6.53
C GLN A 258 10.25 -22.08 7.91
N GLU A 259 10.98 -22.48 8.95
CA GLU A 259 10.85 -21.94 10.31
C GLU A 259 11.22 -20.44 10.37
N ILE A 260 12.37 -20.06 9.80
CA ILE A 260 12.84 -18.67 9.74
C ILE A 260 11.83 -17.80 9.00
N MET A 261 11.34 -18.23 7.84
CA MET A 261 10.36 -17.47 7.07
C MET A 261 9.02 -17.34 7.81
N LEU A 262 8.48 -18.43 8.37
CA LEU A 262 7.24 -18.40 9.15
C LEU A 262 7.35 -17.46 10.34
N LYS A 263 8.42 -17.56 11.14
CA LYS A 263 8.63 -16.68 12.30
C LYS A 263 8.73 -15.22 11.88
N THR A 264 9.53 -14.93 10.86
CA THR A 264 9.73 -13.55 10.37
C THR A 264 8.45 -12.97 9.76
N LYS A 265 7.63 -13.79 9.09
CA LYS A 265 6.29 -13.41 8.63
C LYS A 265 5.39 -13.04 9.81
N ARG A 266 5.30 -13.89 10.84
CA ARG A 266 4.43 -13.61 12.02
C ARG A 266 4.83 -12.34 12.78
N GLU A 267 6.10 -11.95 12.74
CA GLU A 267 6.57 -10.68 13.32
C GLU A 267 6.21 -9.45 12.46
N MET A 268 5.90 -9.63 11.18
CA MET A 268 5.75 -8.54 10.20
C MET A 268 4.41 -8.56 9.43
N GLU A 269 3.51 -9.53 9.64
CA GLU A 269 2.30 -9.68 8.83
C GLU A 269 1.26 -8.56 9.02
N ASP A 270 1.32 -7.84 10.14
CA ASP A 270 0.56 -6.60 10.33
C ASP A 270 1.19 -5.38 9.65
N ALA A 271 2.45 -5.46 9.20
CA ALA A 271 3.23 -4.35 8.66
C ALA A 271 3.51 -4.47 7.15
N LEU A 272 3.59 -5.71 6.64
CA LEU A 272 3.97 -6.04 5.27
C LEU A 272 2.97 -7.02 4.62
N PRO A 273 2.65 -6.87 3.33
CA PRO A 273 1.58 -7.65 2.70
C PRO A 273 1.98 -9.08 2.37
N PHE A 274 1.42 -10.05 3.10
CA PHE A 274 1.53 -11.49 2.81
C PHE A 274 0.22 -12.06 2.27
N ALA A 275 0.28 -12.76 1.13
CA ALA A 275 -0.88 -13.43 0.53
C ALA A 275 -1.01 -14.91 0.94
N MET A 276 0.09 -15.51 1.42
CA MET A 276 0.16 -16.89 1.87
C MET A 276 1.19 -17.03 2.99
N ASP A 277 1.18 -18.16 3.71
CA ASP A 277 2.35 -18.58 4.46
C ASP A 277 3.48 -18.97 3.48
N PRO A 278 4.77 -18.73 3.82
CA PRO A 278 5.90 -19.03 2.96
C PRO A 278 6.03 -20.52 2.64
N VAL A 279 6.75 -20.84 1.56
CA VAL A 279 6.94 -22.20 1.05
C VAL A 279 8.39 -22.42 0.63
N VAL A 280 8.94 -23.59 0.95
CA VAL A 280 10.19 -24.12 0.38
C VAL A 280 9.83 -25.09 -0.74
N TYR A 281 10.48 -24.97 -1.90
CA TYR A 281 10.22 -25.79 -3.09
C TYR A 281 11.25 -26.90 -3.27
N ASP A 282 10.77 -28.06 -3.72
CA ASP A 282 11.58 -28.94 -4.55
C ASP A 282 11.55 -28.44 -6.00
N PHE A 283 12.64 -28.65 -6.75
CA PHE A 283 12.77 -28.16 -8.13
C PHE A 283 13.62 -29.07 -8.99
N SER A 284 13.39 -28.99 -10.30
CA SER A 284 14.19 -29.65 -11.33
C SER A 284 14.28 -28.74 -12.56
N ILE A 285 15.38 -28.83 -13.31
CA ILE A 285 15.51 -28.11 -14.58
C ILE A 285 14.71 -28.84 -15.67
N ASN A 286 13.92 -28.11 -16.46
CA ASN A 286 13.16 -28.67 -17.58
C ASN A 286 14.01 -28.69 -18.86
N ASP A 287 14.69 -29.80 -19.13
CA ASP A 287 15.56 -29.96 -20.30
C ASP A 287 14.83 -30.26 -21.63
N ARG A 288 13.50 -30.42 -21.61
CA ARG A 288 12.64 -30.68 -22.80
C ARG A 288 11.96 -29.41 -23.31
N GLY A 289 11.66 -28.45 -22.43
CA GLY A 289 10.86 -27.27 -22.74
C GLY A 289 9.37 -27.62 -22.81
N THR A 290 8.58 -26.87 -23.60
CA THR A 290 7.17 -27.22 -23.83
C THR A 290 7.02 -28.32 -24.89
N SER A 291 6.38 -29.42 -24.49
CA SER A 291 6.04 -30.57 -25.33
C SER A 291 4.59 -31.00 -25.10
N ALA A 292 4.00 -31.72 -26.06
CA ALA A 292 2.66 -32.29 -25.92
C ALA A 292 2.63 -33.77 -26.33
N ASP A 293 1.90 -34.60 -25.60
CA ASP A 293 1.71 -36.02 -25.89
C ASP A 293 0.19 -36.33 -25.95
N TRP A 294 -0.22 -37.39 -26.65
CA TRP A 294 -1.64 -37.78 -26.73
C TRP A 294 -2.13 -38.34 -25.39
N CYS A 295 -3.32 -37.93 -24.95
CA CYS A 295 -3.99 -38.47 -23.78
C CYS A 295 -5.31 -39.12 -24.22
N ASP A 296 -5.47 -40.42 -23.95
CA ASP A 296 -6.70 -41.14 -24.28
C ASP A 296 -7.86 -40.69 -23.40
N ALA A 297 -9.09 -40.71 -23.95
CA ALA A 297 -10.29 -40.15 -23.30
C ALA A 297 -10.75 -40.87 -22.01
N GLY A 298 -10.06 -41.92 -21.57
CA GLY A 298 -10.25 -42.57 -20.26
C GLY A 298 -9.10 -42.33 -19.27
N ALA A 299 -7.96 -41.81 -19.73
CA ALA A 299 -6.81 -41.47 -18.88
C ALA A 299 -6.97 -40.03 -18.37
N SER A 300 -7.75 -39.84 -17.30
CA SER A 300 -7.81 -38.55 -16.63
C SER A 300 -6.48 -38.28 -15.92
N LEU A 301 -5.63 -37.42 -16.49
CA LEU A 301 -4.48 -36.82 -15.78
C LEU A 301 -4.91 -36.03 -14.53
N CYS A 302 -6.21 -35.77 -14.36
CA CYS A 302 -6.81 -35.18 -13.16
C CYS A 302 -7.25 -36.22 -12.10
N GLN A 303 -6.88 -37.50 -12.22
CA GLN A 303 -7.15 -38.54 -11.22
C GLN A 303 -5.86 -39.14 -10.61
N SER A 304 -5.12 -38.33 -9.86
CA SER A 304 -4.08 -38.84 -8.94
C SER A 304 -3.78 -37.91 -7.76
N ALA A 305 -4.82 -37.52 -7.04
CA ALA A 305 -4.75 -37.29 -5.60
C ALA A 305 -6.14 -37.68 -5.06
N SER A 306 -6.20 -38.62 -4.12
CA SER A 306 -7.45 -39.09 -3.53
C SER A 306 -8.14 -37.99 -2.75
N ASP A 307 -9.48 -37.98 -2.77
CA ASP A 307 -10.32 -37.25 -1.80
C ASP A 307 -10.20 -37.80 -0.35
N ASP A 308 -9.20 -38.66 -0.10
CA ASP A 308 -8.69 -39.08 1.22
C ASP A 308 -7.59 -38.15 1.76
N ALA A 309 -7.52 -36.91 1.27
CA ALA A 309 -7.10 -35.81 2.13
C ALA A 309 -8.15 -35.71 3.25
N SER A 310 -7.87 -36.43 4.34
CA SER A 310 -8.75 -36.60 5.49
C SER A 310 -9.53 -35.33 5.81
N ASN A 311 -10.79 -35.51 6.19
CA ASN A 311 -11.62 -34.49 6.81
C ASN A 311 -11.10 -34.14 8.22
N SER A 312 -9.82 -33.79 8.34
CA SER A 312 -9.41 -32.73 9.23
C SER A 312 -10.18 -31.51 8.73
N GLU A 313 -11.32 -31.27 9.38
CA GLU A 313 -11.63 -29.92 9.79
C GLU A 313 -10.30 -29.26 10.13
N ARG A 314 -9.85 -28.32 9.28
CA ARG A 314 -8.96 -27.30 9.81
C ARG A 314 -9.66 -26.85 11.10
N PRO A 315 -8.97 -26.70 12.23
CA PRO A 315 -9.43 -25.72 13.17
C PRO A 315 -9.38 -24.39 12.41
N SER A 316 -10.48 -24.09 11.71
CA SER A 316 -11.15 -22.84 12.00
C SER A 316 -11.14 -22.79 13.51
N LYS A 317 -10.24 -21.95 14.02
CA LYS A 317 -10.58 -21.23 15.23
C LYS A 317 -11.91 -20.61 14.87
N ARG A 318 -13.00 -21.29 15.24
CA ARG A 318 -14.14 -20.65 15.87
C ARG A 318 -13.62 -20.00 17.16
N SER A 319 -12.71 -19.02 17.02
CA SER A 319 -12.94 -17.75 17.67
C SER A 319 -14.40 -17.47 17.36
N LYS A 320 -15.22 -17.31 18.41
CA LYS A 320 -16.60 -16.86 18.23
C LYS A 320 -16.54 -15.73 17.20
N GLN A 321 -17.17 -15.91 16.04
CA GLN A 321 -17.31 -14.78 15.14
C GLN A 321 -18.21 -13.83 15.90
N GLU A 322 -17.61 -12.79 16.47
CA GLU A 322 -18.32 -11.75 17.19
C GLU A 322 -19.43 -11.28 16.27
N SER A 323 -20.65 -11.30 16.79
CA SER A 323 -21.80 -10.79 16.07
C SER A 323 -21.57 -9.31 15.77
N LEU A 324 -22.13 -8.82 14.67
CA LEU A 324 -22.01 -7.41 14.30
C LEU A 324 -22.45 -6.48 15.45
N GLU A 325 -23.44 -6.88 16.26
CA GLU A 325 -23.90 -6.12 17.43
C GLU A 325 -22.88 -6.09 18.59
N GLU A 326 -22.13 -7.17 18.83
CA GLU A 326 -21.01 -7.17 19.79
C GLU A 326 -19.91 -6.20 19.33
N VAL A 327 -19.48 -6.31 18.06
CA VAL A 327 -18.45 -5.42 17.49
C VAL A 327 -18.89 -3.95 17.49
N LEU A 328 -20.14 -3.64 17.13
CA LEU A 328 -20.69 -2.28 17.18
C LEU A 328 -20.67 -1.72 18.61
N THR A 329 -21.02 -2.55 19.60
CA THR A 329 -21.04 -2.15 21.02
C THR A 329 -19.63 -1.83 21.52
N ASP A 330 -18.65 -2.70 21.27
CA ASP A 330 -17.29 -2.54 21.77
C ASP A 330 -16.55 -1.34 21.13
N LEU A 331 -16.84 -1.06 19.86
CA LEU A 331 -16.27 0.07 19.12
C LEU A 331 -16.98 1.42 19.36
N GLY A 332 -18.02 1.45 20.22
CA GLY A 332 -18.70 2.69 20.58
C GLY A 332 -19.59 3.26 19.47
N PHE A 333 -20.29 2.39 18.73
CA PHE A 333 -21.26 2.81 17.71
C PHE A 333 -22.39 3.65 18.32
N ASP A 334 -22.51 4.92 17.92
CA ASP A 334 -23.68 5.72 18.28
C ASP A 334 -24.85 5.45 17.34
N ARG A 335 -25.80 4.65 17.83
CA ARG A 335 -27.04 4.37 17.14
C ARG A 335 -27.92 5.61 16.92
N LYS A 336 -27.82 6.65 17.77
CA LYS A 336 -28.62 7.88 17.59
C LYS A 336 -28.13 8.67 16.38
N GLU A 337 -26.82 8.92 16.30
CA GLU A 337 -26.22 9.55 15.13
C GLU A 337 -26.43 8.72 13.86
N HIS A 338 -26.27 7.39 13.92
CA HIS A 338 -26.47 6.53 12.76
C HIS A 338 -27.90 6.60 12.18
N GLU A 339 -28.94 6.56 13.02
CA GLU A 339 -30.32 6.70 12.52
C GLU A 339 -30.61 8.12 12.00
N LYS A 340 -29.95 9.17 12.55
CA LYS A 340 -29.99 10.52 11.96
C LYS A 340 -29.36 10.53 10.57
N ILE A 341 -28.16 9.97 10.41
CA ILE A 341 -27.47 9.85 9.12
C ILE A 341 -28.35 9.11 8.09
N ARG A 342 -29.00 8.01 8.48
CA ARG A 342 -29.93 7.27 7.62
C ARG A 342 -31.16 8.09 7.22
N SER A 343 -31.76 8.81 8.17
CA SER A 343 -32.85 9.74 7.91
C SER A 343 -32.44 10.85 6.94
N ASP A 344 -31.29 11.48 7.19
CA ASP A 344 -30.76 12.58 6.37
C ASP A 344 -30.42 12.10 4.94
N MET A 345 -29.86 10.91 4.79
CA MET A 345 -29.56 10.31 3.47
C MET A 345 -30.84 10.00 2.70
N LYS A 346 -31.82 9.36 3.36
CA LYS A 346 -33.12 9.00 2.77
C LYS A 346 -33.96 10.22 2.38
N ASN A 347 -33.91 11.29 3.18
CA ASN A 347 -34.59 12.56 2.89
C ASN A 347 -33.81 13.45 1.91
N GLY A 348 -32.57 13.10 1.57
CA GLY A 348 -31.71 13.87 0.66
C GLY A 348 -31.12 15.15 1.23
N VAL A 349 -31.02 15.24 2.56
CA VAL A 349 -30.20 16.24 3.26
C VAL A 349 -28.71 15.96 3.02
N ILE A 350 -28.33 14.68 2.93
CA ILE A 350 -26.98 14.22 2.56
C ILE A 350 -27.05 13.19 1.41
N GLY A 351 -25.94 13.02 0.70
CA GLY A 351 -25.84 12.23 -0.52
C GLY A 351 -24.62 12.65 -1.35
N LEU A 352 -24.31 11.93 -2.42
CA LEU A 352 -23.12 12.21 -3.23
C LEU A 352 -23.16 13.61 -3.87
N ALA A 353 -24.32 14.00 -4.40
CA ALA A 353 -24.52 15.34 -4.96
C ALA A 353 -24.47 16.44 -3.87
N GLN A 354 -24.90 16.13 -2.65
CA GLN A 354 -24.92 17.05 -1.50
C GLN A 354 -23.53 17.27 -0.88
N ASN A 355 -22.51 16.48 -1.24
CA ASN A 355 -21.12 16.76 -0.89
C ASN A 355 -20.64 18.10 -1.49
N ARG A 356 -21.15 18.44 -2.68
CA ARG A 356 -20.67 19.59 -3.46
C ARG A 356 -21.23 20.90 -2.92
N LEU A 357 -20.37 21.91 -2.89
CA LEU A 357 -20.77 23.29 -2.70
C LEU A 357 -21.69 23.73 -3.86
N PRO A 358 -22.64 24.66 -3.60
CA PRO A 358 -23.52 25.19 -4.65
C PRO A 358 -22.76 25.73 -5.87
N MET A 359 -23.31 25.56 -7.08
CA MET A 359 -22.66 25.95 -8.35
C MET A 359 -22.42 27.46 -8.51
N ASP A 360 -23.11 28.29 -7.72
CA ASP A 360 -22.96 29.74 -7.61
C ASP A 360 -21.96 30.17 -6.52
N THR A 361 -21.37 29.21 -5.80
CA THR A 361 -20.32 29.47 -4.79
C THR A 361 -19.12 30.15 -5.43
N LYS A 362 -18.72 31.30 -4.89
CA LYS A 362 -17.53 32.03 -5.36
C LYS A 362 -16.28 31.37 -4.78
N LEU A 363 -15.58 30.61 -5.61
CA LEU A 363 -14.29 29.98 -5.30
C LEU A 363 -13.12 30.78 -5.90
N GLU A 364 -12.26 31.29 -5.04
CA GLU A 364 -11.08 32.09 -5.37
C GLU A 364 -9.82 31.53 -4.70
N GLY A 365 -8.65 31.76 -5.30
CA GLY A 365 -7.37 31.55 -4.61
C GLY A 365 -7.19 32.54 -3.45
N VAL A 366 -6.39 32.15 -2.46
CA VAL A 366 -6.03 33.00 -1.32
C VAL A 366 -5.11 34.17 -1.71
N GLN A 367 -5.18 35.27 -0.96
CA GLN A 367 -4.31 36.44 -1.09
C GLN A 367 -3.21 36.41 -0.02
N SER A 368 -2.16 37.21 -0.17
CA SER A 368 -1.03 37.25 0.79
C SER A 368 -1.41 37.62 2.22
N LYS A 369 -2.58 38.24 2.45
CA LYS A 369 -3.12 38.57 3.78
C LYS A 369 -3.89 37.41 4.44
N ASP A 370 -4.21 36.38 3.66
CA ASP A 370 -5.04 35.24 4.06
C ASP A 370 -4.16 34.06 4.56
N ILE A 371 -2.84 34.23 4.52
CA ILE A 371 -1.79 33.25 4.84
C ILE A 371 -0.64 33.92 5.59
N ILE A 372 0.14 33.13 6.33
CA ILE A 372 1.40 33.54 6.96
C ILE A 372 2.50 32.65 6.38
N VAL A 373 3.51 33.20 5.71
CA VAL A 373 4.66 32.41 5.24
C VAL A 373 5.61 32.21 6.40
N ALA A 374 5.89 30.96 6.80
CA ALA A 374 6.66 30.67 8.01
C ALA A 374 8.10 31.20 7.95
N GLU A 375 8.74 31.12 6.78
CA GLU A 375 10.12 31.56 6.54
C GLU A 375 10.30 33.07 6.79
N ASP A 376 9.33 33.89 6.35
CA ASP A 376 9.29 35.34 6.60
C ASP A 376 8.74 35.68 8.00
N ALA A 377 7.81 34.83 8.46
CA ALA A 377 7.05 34.82 9.72
C ALA A 377 7.87 34.80 11.01
N VAL A 378 8.73 33.78 11.08
CA VAL A 378 9.31 33.29 12.33
C VAL A 378 10.50 34.14 12.73
N THR A 379 10.30 34.95 13.78
CA THR A 379 11.39 35.75 14.36
C THR A 379 12.18 34.96 15.41
N PRO A 380 13.45 35.33 15.70
CA PRO A 380 14.22 34.74 16.80
C PRO A 380 13.50 34.82 18.15
N ALA A 381 12.76 35.90 18.41
CA ALA A 381 11.96 36.07 19.63
C ALA A 381 10.79 35.07 19.72
N MET A 382 10.15 34.74 18.59
CA MET A 382 9.15 33.66 18.53
C MET A 382 9.81 32.30 18.80
N GLN A 383 10.95 32.01 18.19
CA GLN A 383 11.69 30.77 18.39
C GLN A 383 12.13 30.58 19.86
N GLU A 384 12.60 31.64 20.51
CA GLU A 384 12.90 31.65 21.95
C GLU A 384 11.63 31.43 22.80
N ARG A 385 10.51 32.09 22.47
CA ARG A 385 9.22 31.93 23.17
C ARG A 385 8.69 30.50 23.06
N GLY A 386 8.73 29.90 21.88
CA GLY A 386 8.35 28.50 21.67
C GLY A 386 9.26 27.53 22.42
N LEU A 387 10.58 27.72 22.36
CA LEU A 387 11.54 26.89 23.11
C LEU A 387 11.32 27.01 24.64
N ALA A 388 10.93 28.18 25.13
CA ALA A 388 10.58 28.40 26.53
C ALA A 388 9.27 27.70 26.96
N GLU A 389 8.29 27.51 26.05
CA GLU A 389 7.10 26.71 26.30
C GLU A 389 7.39 25.20 26.24
N LEU A 390 8.24 24.74 25.31
CA LEU A 390 8.73 23.35 25.28
C LEU A 390 9.45 22.97 26.57
N LYS A 391 10.33 23.86 27.08
CA LYS A 391 11.03 23.71 28.38
C LYS A 391 10.10 23.66 29.60
N LYS A 392 8.87 24.17 29.50
CA LYS A 392 7.84 24.06 30.55
C LYS A 392 7.04 22.76 30.43
N GLY A 393 7.16 22.04 29.32
CA GLY A 393 6.38 20.83 29.03
C GLY A 393 4.91 21.13 28.70
N THR A 394 4.61 22.27 28.06
CA THR A 394 3.23 22.69 27.75
C THR A 394 2.68 22.14 26.44
N VAL A 395 3.48 21.34 25.70
CA VAL A 395 3.15 20.82 24.35
C VAL A 395 3.06 19.29 24.36
N GLY A 396 2.19 18.72 23.53
CA GLY A 396 2.12 17.30 23.17
C GLY A 396 1.90 17.07 21.68
N VAL A 397 2.12 15.83 21.21
CA VAL A 397 1.95 15.43 19.81
C VAL A 397 0.80 14.44 19.67
N VAL A 398 0.02 14.57 18.58
CA VAL A 398 -1.01 13.60 18.18
C VAL A 398 -0.79 13.21 16.73
N THR A 399 -0.37 11.96 16.50
CA THR A 399 -0.16 11.40 15.16
C THR A 399 -1.36 10.56 14.74
N LEU A 400 -1.96 10.90 13.59
CA LEU A 400 -3.13 10.20 13.06
C LEU A 400 -2.75 8.86 12.42
N ALA A 401 -2.96 7.76 13.16
CA ALA A 401 -2.56 6.39 12.79
C ALA A 401 -3.73 5.39 12.76
N ALA A 402 -4.97 5.87 12.69
CA ALA A 402 -6.18 5.04 12.63
C ALA A 402 -6.38 4.32 11.27
N GLY A 403 -5.75 4.80 10.19
CA GLY A 403 -5.95 4.30 8.83
C GLY A 403 -5.04 3.14 8.41
N VAL A 404 -5.61 2.13 7.74
CA VAL A 404 -4.90 0.94 7.18
C VAL A 404 -4.19 1.20 5.84
N GLY A 405 -3.89 2.46 5.50
CA GLY A 405 -3.09 2.82 4.32
C GLY A 405 -3.47 2.11 3.02
N SER A 406 -4.76 2.05 2.67
CA SER A 406 -5.24 1.23 1.55
C SER A 406 -4.60 1.54 0.19
N ARG A 407 -4.23 2.80 -0.08
CA ARG A 407 -3.42 3.19 -1.25
C ARG A 407 -1.99 2.64 -1.15
N TRP A 408 -1.28 2.97 -0.07
CA TRP A 408 0.07 2.50 0.26
C TRP A 408 0.26 0.99 0.11
N THR A 409 -0.76 0.22 0.47
CA THR A 409 -0.71 -1.25 0.54
C THR A 409 -1.56 -1.94 -0.53
N GLN A 410 -2.13 -1.16 -1.47
CA GLN A 410 -3.03 -1.63 -2.53
C GLN A 410 -4.14 -2.57 -2.02
N GLY A 411 -4.71 -2.23 -0.85
CA GLY A 411 -5.79 -2.96 -0.20
C GLY A 411 -5.38 -4.19 0.61
N ALA A 412 -4.09 -4.43 0.86
CA ALA A 412 -3.62 -5.62 1.58
C ALA A 412 -3.96 -5.68 3.09
N GLY A 413 -4.55 -4.62 3.66
CA GLY A 413 -5.08 -4.62 5.03
C GLY A 413 -4.05 -4.49 6.15
N VAL A 414 -2.81 -4.11 5.82
CA VAL A 414 -1.72 -3.93 6.79
C VAL A 414 -1.65 -2.50 7.34
N VAL A 415 -1.03 -2.32 8.50
CA VAL A 415 -1.01 -1.07 9.25
C VAL A 415 0.16 -0.18 8.82
N LYS A 416 -0.17 0.91 8.12
CA LYS A 416 0.82 1.83 7.55
C LYS A 416 1.81 2.40 8.57
N ALA A 417 1.37 2.70 9.79
CA ALA A 417 2.22 3.26 10.84
C ALA A 417 3.47 2.41 11.14
N ILE A 418 3.34 1.08 11.07
CA ILE A 418 4.40 0.13 11.39
C ILE A 418 5.07 -0.46 10.13
N ASN A 419 4.68 0.00 8.94
CA ASN A 419 5.28 -0.40 7.67
C ASN A 419 6.72 0.16 7.54
N PRO A 420 7.74 -0.70 7.36
CA PRO A 420 9.12 -0.26 7.13
C PRO A 420 9.28 0.21 5.68
N PHE A 421 9.36 1.52 5.47
CA PHE A 421 9.17 2.14 4.14
C PHE A 421 10.44 2.61 3.45
N ALA A 422 11.47 2.97 4.22
CA ALA A 422 12.75 3.48 3.72
C ALA A 422 13.89 3.12 4.68
N LYS A 423 15.13 3.10 4.16
CA LYS A 423 16.33 3.04 5.00
C LYS A 423 16.68 4.45 5.48
N LEU A 424 16.63 4.68 6.79
CA LEU A 424 17.01 5.93 7.46
C LEU A 424 17.85 5.61 8.71
N GLY A 425 18.89 6.40 9.00
CA GLY A 425 19.91 6.05 9.98
C GLY A 425 20.59 4.71 9.68
N GLY A 426 20.72 4.35 8.40
CA GLY A 426 21.29 3.08 7.92
C GLY A 426 20.42 1.82 8.12
N GLN A 427 19.17 1.95 8.61
CA GLN A 427 18.27 0.81 8.89
C GLN A 427 16.89 1.05 8.29
N HIS A 428 16.13 -0.01 7.97
CA HIS A 428 14.73 0.13 7.56
C HIS A 428 13.88 0.68 8.72
N ARG A 429 13.31 1.89 8.57
CA ARG A 429 12.50 2.55 9.61
C ARG A 429 11.01 2.51 9.27
N SER A 430 10.16 2.45 10.29
CA SER A 430 8.71 2.62 10.11
C SER A 430 8.28 4.08 10.18
N PHE A 431 7.11 4.42 9.63
CA PHE A 431 6.53 5.77 9.75
C PHE A 431 6.45 6.22 11.23
N LEU A 432 5.94 5.36 12.11
CA LEU A 432 5.83 5.60 13.56
C LEU A 432 7.20 5.90 14.19
N GLU A 433 8.21 5.11 13.84
CA GLU A 433 9.57 5.23 14.36
C GLU A 433 10.22 6.58 13.98
N VAL A 434 10.03 7.06 12.75
CA VAL A 434 10.46 8.40 12.31
C VAL A 434 9.86 9.49 13.19
N HIS A 435 8.57 9.40 13.53
CA HIS A 435 7.92 10.39 14.41
C HIS A 435 8.44 10.34 15.85
N LEU A 436 8.76 9.16 16.37
CA LEU A 436 9.42 9.04 17.68
C LEU A 436 10.85 9.61 17.67
N ALA A 437 11.62 9.39 16.59
CA ALA A 437 12.98 9.92 16.45
C ALA A 437 13.01 11.46 16.36
N LYS A 438 12.09 12.07 15.61
CA LYS A 438 11.89 13.53 15.60
C LYS A 438 11.48 14.08 16.96
N ASN A 439 10.55 13.39 17.63
CA ASN A 439 10.07 13.80 18.95
C ASN A 439 11.19 13.72 20.00
N ARG A 440 12.07 12.72 19.90
CA ARG A 440 13.29 12.60 20.72
C ARG A 440 14.21 13.79 20.52
N ASN A 441 14.51 14.17 19.27
CA ASN A 441 15.36 15.32 18.95
C ASN A 441 14.81 16.63 19.56
N THR A 442 13.52 16.95 19.36
CA THR A 442 12.93 18.15 20.00
C THR A 442 12.92 18.04 21.54
N SER A 443 12.69 16.85 22.10
CA SER A 443 12.72 16.63 23.56
C SER A 443 14.13 16.85 24.15
N GLU A 444 15.17 16.44 23.43
CA GLU A 444 16.58 16.66 23.78
C GLU A 444 16.95 18.15 23.70
N LEU A 445 16.53 18.86 22.64
CA LEU A 445 16.68 20.31 22.50
C LEU A 445 15.95 21.11 23.61
N ALA A 446 14.76 20.66 24.01
CA ALA A 446 13.97 21.27 25.08
C ALA A 446 14.46 20.88 26.48
N GLY A 447 15.22 19.78 26.62
CA GLY A 447 15.52 19.18 27.92
C GLY A 447 14.27 18.70 28.67
N THR A 448 13.19 18.36 27.94
CA THR A 448 11.90 17.93 28.48
C THR A 448 11.21 17.01 27.50
N ASP A 449 10.88 15.78 27.93
CA ASP A 449 10.21 14.79 27.09
C ASP A 449 8.81 15.24 26.65
N ILE A 450 8.54 15.30 25.35
CA ILE A 450 7.24 15.72 24.80
C ILE A 450 6.31 14.49 24.65
N PRO A 451 5.10 14.48 25.27
CA PRO A 451 4.21 13.32 25.26
C PRO A 451 3.65 13.08 23.85
N HIS A 452 3.58 11.82 23.45
CA HIS A 452 3.21 11.41 22.09
C HIS A 452 1.95 10.54 22.10
N VAL A 453 0.94 10.89 21.31
CA VAL A 453 -0.29 10.10 21.14
C VAL A 453 -0.34 9.54 19.74
N PHE A 454 -0.56 8.23 19.60
CA PHE A 454 -1.01 7.64 18.35
C PHE A 454 -2.51 7.38 18.44
N THR A 455 -3.31 7.97 17.57
CA THR A 455 -4.73 7.60 17.43
C THR A 455 -4.84 6.32 16.63
N THR A 456 -5.72 5.41 17.06
CA THR A 456 -5.82 4.06 16.50
C THR A 456 -7.28 3.72 16.18
N SER A 457 -7.47 2.77 15.27
CA SER A 457 -8.78 2.16 15.00
C SER A 457 -8.78 0.70 15.41
N HIS A 458 -9.96 0.06 15.37
CA HIS A 458 -10.09 -1.39 15.55
C HIS A 458 -9.18 -2.25 14.65
N MET A 459 -8.70 -1.70 13.53
CA MET A 459 -7.74 -2.38 12.64
C MET A 459 -6.27 -2.10 12.97
N THR A 460 -5.96 -1.00 13.68
CA THR A 460 -4.57 -0.56 13.91
C THR A 460 -4.11 -0.65 15.37
N ASP A 461 -5.04 -0.69 16.32
CA ASP A 461 -4.75 -0.61 17.76
C ASP A 461 -3.90 -1.77 18.30
N GLY A 462 -4.38 -3.01 18.12
CA GLY A 462 -3.67 -4.24 18.53
C GLY A 462 -2.31 -4.41 17.83
N PRO A 463 -2.22 -4.23 16.50
CA PRO A 463 -0.94 -4.23 15.78
C PRO A 463 0.06 -3.18 16.26
N ILE A 464 -0.36 -1.93 16.47
CA ILE A 464 0.54 -0.86 16.95
C ILE A 464 0.99 -1.15 18.38
N ALA A 465 0.11 -1.62 19.27
CA ALA A 465 0.47 -2.02 20.63
C ALA A 465 1.51 -3.16 20.63
N SER A 466 1.26 -4.21 19.83
CA SER A 466 2.13 -5.39 19.73
C SER A 466 3.48 -5.08 19.06
N TYR A 467 3.50 -4.10 18.15
CA TYR A 467 4.73 -3.56 17.58
C TYR A 467 5.54 -2.79 18.63
N LEU A 468 4.91 -1.83 19.32
CA LEU A 468 5.54 -0.98 20.33
C LEU A 468 6.15 -1.79 21.49
N ASP A 469 5.43 -2.79 22.00
CA ASP A 469 5.94 -3.70 23.04
C ASP A 469 7.18 -4.47 22.55
N ARG A 470 7.09 -5.07 21.36
CA ARG A 470 8.19 -5.84 20.75
C ARG A 470 9.45 -5.02 20.51
N VAL A 471 9.32 -3.75 20.10
CA VAL A 471 10.46 -2.83 19.87
C VAL A 471 10.82 -2.01 21.11
N GLN A 472 10.22 -2.30 22.27
CA GLN A 472 10.44 -1.60 23.54
C GLN A 472 10.29 -0.08 23.40
N ASN A 473 9.23 0.37 22.72
CA ASN A 473 8.95 1.77 22.39
C ASN A 473 10.10 2.48 21.63
N HIS A 474 10.97 1.74 20.93
CA HIS A 474 12.21 2.26 20.33
C HIS A 474 13.09 3.01 21.34
N ASN A 475 13.11 2.55 22.59
CA ASN A 475 13.78 3.20 23.73
C ASN A 475 13.35 4.68 23.95
N CYS A 476 12.18 5.07 23.47
CA CYS A 476 11.65 6.42 23.71
C CYS A 476 11.37 6.62 25.20
N LYS A 477 11.99 7.66 25.79
CA LYS A 477 11.76 8.06 27.20
C LYS A 477 10.43 8.77 27.39
N ALA A 478 9.94 9.42 26.34
CA ALA A 478 8.73 10.22 26.41
C ALA A 478 7.48 9.34 26.61
N PRO A 479 6.48 9.81 27.37
CA PRO A 479 5.22 9.07 27.53
C PRO A 479 4.51 8.89 26.18
N ILE A 480 4.37 7.63 25.75
CA ILE A 480 3.57 7.23 24.58
C ILE A 480 2.17 6.83 25.06
N TYR A 481 1.15 7.32 24.39
CA TYR A 481 -0.25 6.98 24.59
C TYR A 481 -0.85 6.43 23.29
N GLN A 482 -1.74 5.44 23.40
CA GLN A 482 -2.61 5.03 22.31
C GLN A 482 -4.03 5.54 22.59
N SER A 483 -4.60 6.26 21.63
CA SER A 483 -5.96 6.79 21.70
C SER A 483 -6.88 5.96 20.81
N HIS A 484 -7.45 4.91 21.41
CA HIS A 484 -8.35 3.98 20.73
C HIS A 484 -9.64 4.69 20.27
N GLY A 485 -9.93 4.60 18.97
CA GLY A 485 -11.15 5.15 18.37
C GLY A 485 -12.42 4.53 18.96
N LYS A 486 -13.28 5.38 19.53
CA LYS A 486 -14.61 5.05 20.07
C LYS A 486 -15.73 5.65 19.22
N THR A 487 -15.52 5.65 17.90
CA THR A 487 -16.55 6.01 16.92
C THR A 487 -16.34 5.19 15.67
N ILE A 488 -17.39 4.50 15.23
CA ILE A 488 -17.40 3.65 14.04
C ILE A 488 -18.71 3.87 13.28
N GLY A 489 -18.69 3.77 11.96
CA GLY A 489 -19.87 3.83 11.11
C GLY A 489 -20.28 2.45 10.62
N LEU A 490 -21.58 2.22 10.52
CA LEU A 490 -22.16 1.05 9.86
C LEU A 490 -22.49 1.44 8.42
N ARG A 491 -21.97 0.68 7.46
CA ARG A 491 -22.17 0.91 6.01
C ARG A 491 -23.65 0.85 5.68
N LEU A 492 -24.06 1.64 4.70
CA LEU A 492 -25.45 1.72 4.24
C LEU A 492 -25.60 1.17 2.83
N VAL A 493 -26.79 0.66 2.51
CA VAL A 493 -27.23 0.46 1.13
C VAL A 493 -27.38 1.84 0.47
N PRO A 494 -26.72 2.13 -0.67
CA PRO A 494 -26.82 3.43 -1.32
C PRO A 494 -28.26 3.79 -1.72
N THR A 495 -28.55 5.08 -1.89
CA THR A 495 -29.78 5.47 -2.60
C THR A 495 -29.59 5.29 -4.11
N ILE A 496 -30.68 5.04 -4.82
CA ILE A 496 -30.74 4.99 -6.29
C ILE A 496 -30.29 6.35 -6.88
N ARG A 497 -30.59 7.46 -6.20
CA ARG A 497 -30.09 8.80 -6.57
C ARG A 497 -28.57 8.85 -6.54
N ASP A 498 -27.95 8.39 -5.45
CA ASP A 498 -26.50 8.45 -5.29
C ASP A 498 -25.80 7.50 -6.28
N LEU A 499 -26.36 6.31 -6.57
CA LEU A 499 -25.87 5.41 -7.61
C LEU A 499 -25.91 6.06 -9.01
N LYS A 500 -27.02 6.72 -9.37
CA LYS A 500 -27.15 7.45 -10.64
C LYS A 500 -26.13 8.59 -10.75
N PHE A 501 -25.95 9.38 -9.68
CA PHE A 501 -24.95 10.45 -9.68
C PHE A 501 -23.52 9.91 -9.86
N ALA A 502 -23.14 8.87 -9.10
CA ALA A 502 -21.84 8.22 -9.25
C ALA A 502 -21.63 7.68 -10.68
N TRP A 503 -22.69 7.18 -11.29
CA TRP A 503 -22.66 6.67 -12.66
C TRP A 503 -22.47 7.77 -13.71
N GLU A 504 -23.21 8.87 -13.61
CA GLU A 504 -23.13 10.03 -14.51
C GLU A 504 -21.73 10.64 -14.51
N GLU A 505 -21.09 10.74 -13.34
CA GLU A 505 -19.69 11.17 -13.18
C GLU A 505 -18.71 10.23 -13.92
N LEU A 506 -18.93 8.91 -13.81
CA LEU A 506 -18.08 7.88 -14.42
C LEU A 506 -18.29 7.69 -15.94
N GLN A 507 -19.22 8.39 -16.58
CA GLN A 507 -19.47 8.27 -18.03
C GLN A 507 -18.49 9.05 -18.92
N GLN A 508 -17.49 9.73 -18.35
CA GLN A 508 -16.50 10.50 -19.11
C GLN A 508 -15.49 9.65 -19.91
N GLN A 509 -15.45 8.33 -19.70
CA GLN A 509 -14.59 7.40 -20.46
C GLN A 509 -15.32 6.80 -21.67
N LYS A 510 -14.73 6.94 -22.87
CA LYS A 510 -15.23 6.29 -24.09
C LYS A 510 -14.87 4.80 -24.08
N LEU A 511 -15.82 3.95 -23.71
CA LEU A 511 -15.77 2.49 -23.87
C LEU A 511 -16.32 2.07 -25.24
N ASP A 512 -16.11 0.80 -25.62
CA ASP A 512 -16.77 0.25 -26.81
C ASP A 512 -18.26 -0.10 -26.57
N GLU A 513 -19.01 -0.36 -27.65
CA GLU A 513 -20.46 -0.63 -27.56
C GLU A 513 -20.84 -1.91 -26.80
N GLN A 514 -19.95 -2.90 -26.69
CA GLN A 514 -20.22 -4.14 -25.95
C GLN A 514 -19.87 -3.97 -24.47
N GLU A 515 -18.72 -3.37 -24.18
CA GLU A 515 -18.31 -2.98 -22.82
C GLU A 515 -19.38 -2.10 -22.18
N GLN A 516 -19.87 -1.08 -22.89
CA GLN A 516 -20.91 -0.19 -22.40
C GLN A 516 -22.20 -0.96 -22.05
N LYS A 517 -22.66 -1.89 -22.90
CA LYS A 517 -23.87 -2.71 -22.62
C LYS A 517 -23.72 -3.61 -21.40
N VAL A 518 -22.55 -4.19 -21.20
CA VAL A 518 -22.26 -5.00 -19.99
C VAL A 518 -22.29 -4.11 -18.75
N ARG A 519 -21.66 -2.93 -18.83
CA ARG A 519 -21.61 -1.93 -17.76
C ARG A 519 -23.00 -1.40 -17.39
N ASP A 520 -23.84 -1.08 -18.38
CA ASP A 520 -25.23 -0.64 -18.20
C ASP A 520 -26.11 -1.74 -17.56
N SER A 521 -25.90 -2.99 -17.97
CA SER A 521 -26.62 -4.16 -17.42
C SER A 521 -26.26 -4.39 -15.96
N LEU A 522 -24.97 -4.32 -15.61
CA LEU A 522 -24.49 -4.38 -14.22
C LEU A 522 -25.08 -3.24 -13.37
N HIS A 523 -25.03 -2.01 -13.87
CA HIS A 523 -25.59 -0.85 -13.16
C HIS A 523 -27.10 -1.00 -12.89
N THR A 524 -27.85 -1.50 -13.87
CA THR A 524 -29.29 -1.79 -13.71
C THR A 524 -29.54 -2.84 -12.62
N ALA A 525 -28.73 -3.89 -12.56
CA ALA A 525 -28.82 -4.91 -11.50
C ALA A 525 -28.48 -4.34 -10.11
N LEU A 526 -27.47 -3.46 -10.01
CA LEU A 526 -27.06 -2.84 -8.75
C LEU A 526 -28.09 -1.82 -8.22
N MET A 527 -28.70 -1.01 -9.09
CA MET A 527 -29.82 -0.15 -8.69
C MET A 527 -31.01 -0.97 -8.19
N LYS A 528 -31.35 -2.05 -8.88
CA LYS A 528 -32.43 -2.96 -8.46
C LYS A 528 -32.13 -3.63 -7.11
N TRP A 529 -30.89 -4.07 -6.88
CA TRP A 529 -30.46 -4.61 -5.59
C TRP A 529 -30.63 -3.59 -4.45
N ALA A 530 -30.28 -2.32 -4.68
CA ALA A 530 -30.46 -1.26 -3.70
C ALA A 530 -31.94 -0.99 -3.39
N GLU A 531 -32.81 -1.02 -4.40
CA GLU A 531 -34.27 -0.91 -4.26
C GLU A 531 -34.86 -2.08 -3.45
N GLU A 532 -34.54 -3.32 -3.82
CA GLU A 532 -35.05 -4.54 -3.17
C GLU A 532 -34.52 -4.72 -1.74
N THR A 533 -33.29 -4.29 -1.44
CA THR A 533 -32.70 -4.32 -0.09
C THR A 533 -33.19 -3.14 0.77
N GLY A 534 -33.57 -2.03 0.13
CA GLY A 534 -34.06 -0.81 0.75
C GLY A 534 -32.97 0.27 0.87
N GLU A 535 -33.21 1.41 0.20
CA GLU A 535 -32.31 2.57 0.20
C GLU A 535 -32.04 3.11 1.62
N ALA A 536 -30.78 3.44 1.92
CA ALA A 536 -30.29 3.89 3.23
C ALA A 536 -30.63 2.94 4.41
N SER A 537 -30.80 1.65 4.13
CA SER A 537 -30.82 0.59 5.16
C SER A 537 -29.39 0.17 5.57
N ASP A 538 -29.26 -0.47 6.73
CA ASP A 538 -27.97 -0.98 7.22
C ASP A 538 -27.45 -2.12 6.33
N TYR A 539 -26.23 -2.02 5.80
CA TYR A 539 -25.56 -3.10 5.09
C TYR A 539 -25.00 -4.14 6.08
N ARG A 540 -25.83 -5.15 6.40
CA ARG A 540 -25.56 -6.19 7.40
C ARG A 540 -25.20 -7.56 6.84
N ASP A 541 -25.41 -7.78 5.54
CA ASP A 541 -25.24 -9.07 4.85
C ASP A 541 -23.81 -9.29 4.33
N ASN A 542 -22.84 -9.30 5.27
CA ASN A 542 -21.43 -9.62 5.04
C ASN A 542 -20.76 -10.03 6.37
N ILE A 543 -19.46 -10.33 6.36
CA ILE A 543 -18.68 -10.48 7.60
C ILE A 543 -18.63 -9.15 8.37
N PRO A 544 -18.67 -9.14 9.73
CA PRO A 544 -18.86 -7.92 10.52
C PRO A 544 -17.94 -6.75 10.15
N LEU A 545 -16.63 -6.98 9.99
CA LEU A 545 -15.68 -5.93 9.63
C LEU A 545 -15.92 -5.35 8.22
N GLN A 546 -16.56 -6.09 7.32
CA GLN A 546 -16.98 -5.59 6.00
C GLN A 546 -18.34 -4.87 6.02
N CYS A 547 -19.01 -4.81 7.18
CA CYS A 547 -20.14 -3.92 7.43
C CYS A 547 -19.69 -2.56 8.00
N LEU A 548 -18.45 -2.40 8.46
CA LEU A 548 -18.01 -1.21 9.21
C LEU A 548 -17.11 -0.27 8.40
N HIS A 549 -17.13 1.03 8.69
CA HIS A 549 -16.21 2.01 8.12
C HIS A 549 -15.74 3.06 9.15
N PRO A 550 -14.53 3.63 9.00
CA PRO A 550 -14.15 4.83 9.75
C PRO A 550 -15.06 6.01 9.38
N VAL A 551 -15.31 6.90 10.33
CA VAL A 551 -16.24 8.04 10.19
C VAL A 551 -15.53 9.36 9.84
N GLY A 552 -14.35 9.27 9.22
CA GLY A 552 -13.49 10.41 8.90
C GLY A 552 -12.63 10.90 10.08
N HIS A 553 -11.55 11.60 9.73
CA HIS A 553 -10.48 11.99 10.65
C HIS A 553 -10.86 13.12 11.62
N PHE A 554 -12.03 13.77 11.47
CA PHE A 554 -12.56 14.67 12.49
C PHE A 554 -12.59 13.99 13.86
N TYR A 555 -13.07 12.75 13.92
CA TYR A 555 -13.30 12.04 15.18
C TYR A 555 -12.02 11.61 15.91
N GLU A 556 -10.83 11.71 15.29
CA GLU A 556 -9.59 11.27 15.94
C GLU A 556 -9.22 12.15 17.16
N ILE A 557 -9.48 13.47 17.12
CA ILE A 557 -9.30 14.37 18.27
C ILE A 557 -10.42 14.23 19.33
N PRO A 558 -11.73 14.30 19.00
CA PRO A 558 -12.82 14.00 19.93
C PRO A 558 -12.68 12.65 20.63
N ASN A 559 -12.09 11.64 19.97
CA ASN A 559 -11.82 10.36 20.61
C ASN A 559 -10.88 10.46 21.80
N LEU A 560 -9.88 11.37 21.81
CA LEU A 560 -9.06 11.62 23.01
C LEU A 560 -9.90 12.11 24.21
N LEU A 561 -11.04 12.79 23.94
CA LEU A 561 -11.99 13.20 24.97
C LEU A 561 -12.84 12.00 25.42
N LEU A 562 -13.45 11.29 24.47
CA LEU A 562 -14.39 10.18 24.69
C LEU A 562 -13.74 8.97 25.40
N ASN A 563 -12.53 8.59 24.98
CA ASN A 563 -11.78 7.48 25.59
C ASN A 563 -10.99 7.91 26.85
N GLY A 564 -10.89 9.22 27.13
CA GLY A 564 -10.22 9.77 28.29
C GLY A 564 -8.70 9.91 28.17
N THR A 565 -8.11 9.73 26.98
CA THR A 565 -6.66 9.90 26.74
C THR A 565 -6.22 11.34 27.06
N LEU A 566 -6.95 12.37 26.62
CA LEU A 566 -6.61 13.75 26.94
C LEU A 566 -6.68 14.00 28.46
N ARG A 567 -7.68 13.44 29.15
CA ARG A 567 -7.77 13.53 30.61
C ARG A 567 -6.56 12.88 31.29
N LYS A 568 -6.09 11.74 30.79
CA LYS A 568 -4.88 11.08 31.30
C LYS A 568 -3.65 11.98 31.06
N MET A 569 -3.45 12.48 29.85
CA MET A 569 -2.34 13.40 29.54
C MET A 569 -2.34 14.66 30.42
N LEU A 570 -3.51 15.24 30.68
CA LEU A 570 -3.68 16.40 31.56
C LEU A 570 -3.48 16.06 33.05
N SER A 571 -3.73 14.82 33.46
CA SER A 571 -3.41 14.33 34.81
C SER A 571 -1.91 14.10 34.97
N ASP A 572 -1.27 13.51 33.97
CA ASP A 572 0.16 13.19 33.95
C ASP A 572 1.00 14.48 33.74
N ARG A 573 0.44 15.50 33.07
CA ARG A 573 1.03 16.83 32.83
C ARG A 573 -0.03 17.95 32.94
N PRO A 574 -0.32 18.46 34.15
CA PRO A 574 -1.30 19.52 34.37
C PRO A 574 -1.03 20.82 33.61
N GLN A 575 0.24 21.11 33.31
CA GLN A 575 0.68 22.29 32.57
C GLN A 575 0.59 22.15 31.04
N LEU A 576 0.17 21.00 30.50
CA LEU A 576 -0.10 20.82 29.08
C LEU A 576 -1.18 21.84 28.62
N LYS A 577 -0.95 22.48 27.48
CA LYS A 577 -1.80 23.53 26.88
C LYS A 577 -2.00 23.35 25.37
N TYR A 578 -0.98 22.86 24.68
CA TYR A 578 -0.94 22.84 23.22
C TYR A 578 -0.76 21.41 22.69
N LEU A 579 -1.42 21.10 21.59
CA LEU A 579 -1.19 19.87 20.83
C LEU A 579 -0.75 20.21 19.41
N MET A 580 0.20 19.44 18.88
CA MET A 580 0.50 19.39 17.45
C MET A 580 -0.09 18.10 16.88
N LEU A 581 -1.14 18.22 16.06
CA LEU A 581 -1.70 17.13 15.27
C LEU A 581 -0.99 17.03 13.93
N HIS A 582 -0.73 15.81 13.44
CA HIS A 582 -0.30 15.57 12.05
C HIS A 582 -0.66 14.14 11.58
N ASN A 583 -0.71 13.89 10.26
CA ASN A 583 -0.86 12.53 9.74
C ASN A 583 0.39 11.67 9.98
N ILE A 584 0.20 10.36 10.13
CA ILE A 584 1.28 9.37 10.17
C ILE A 584 2.20 9.40 8.93
N ASP A 585 1.70 9.85 7.79
CA ASP A 585 2.46 9.94 6.53
C ASP A 585 2.95 11.36 6.16
N THR A 586 2.68 12.37 7.00
CA THR A 586 3.34 13.69 6.93
C THR A 586 4.72 13.59 7.62
N VAL A 587 5.64 12.84 7.02
CA VAL A 587 6.90 12.41 7.66
C VAL A 587 7.84 13.55 8.04
N GLY A 588 7.73 14.73 7.44
CA GLY A 588 8.55 15.90 7.79
C GLY A 588 8.07 16.72 9.00
N ALA A 589 6.84 16.54 9.48
CA ALA A 589 6.27 17.41 10.51
C ALA A 589 6.87 17.13 11.90
N ASN A 590 7.66 18.05 12.45
CA ASN A 590 8.17 18.00 13.84
C ASN A 590 7.62 19.16 14.69
N VAL A 591 7.71 19.00 16.01
CA VAL A 591 7.46 20.09 16.96
C VAL A 591 8.59 21.11 16.83
N ASP A 592 8.35 22.15 16.03
CA ASP A 592 9.31 23.22 15.78
C ASP A 592 9.09 24.40 16.75
N PRO A 593 10.14 24.90 17.43
CA PRO A 593 10.01 26.04 18.35
C PRO A 593 9.58 27.35 17.67
N GLY A 594 9.95 27.58 16.42
CA GLY A 594 9.59 28.78 15.66
C GLY A 594 8.11 28.84 15.32
N LEU A 595 7.57 27.74 14.76
CA LEU A 595 6.16 27.58 14.43
C LEU A 595 5.26 27.57 15.67
N LEU A 596 5.72 26.95 16.77
CA LEU A 596 5.05 27.09 18.06
C LEU A 596 5.05 28.56 18.51
N GLY A 597 6.18 29.26 18.42
CA GLY A 597 6.28 30.68 18.73
C GLY A 597 5.29 31.55 17.94
N LEU A 598 5.16 31.27 16.63
CA LEU A 598 4.22 31.93 15.72
C LEU A 598 2.75 31.63 16.08
N PHE A 599 2.43 30.37 16.42
CA PHE A 599 1.09 29.99 16.90
C PHE A 599 0.72 30.72 18.19
N LEU A 600 1.66 30.87 19.12
CA LEU A 600 1.47 31.61 20.37
C LEU A 600 1.31 33.13 20.18
N ASP A 601 1.77 33.67 19.05
CA ASP A 601 1.68 35.10 18.73
C ASP A 601 0.35 35.46 18.03
N GLY A 602 -0.13 34.60 17.13
CA GLY A 602 -1.41 34.80 16.44
C GLY A 602 -2.66 34.61 17.32
N GLU A 603 -2.51 34.09 18.54
CA GLU A 603 -3.59 33.80 19.50
C GLU A 603 -4.80 33.07 18.90
N SER A 604 -4.57 32.20 17.91
CA SER A 604 -5.60 31.37 17.26
C SER A 604 -6.08 30.22 18.15
N ASP A 605 -7.21 29.62 17.77
CA ASP A 605 -7.70 28.35 18.33
C ASP A 605 -6.95 27.19 17.67
N LEU A 606 -6.81 27.29 16.33
CA LEU A 606 -6.17 26.32 15.46
C LEU A 606 -5.24 27.03 14.46
N SER A 607 -4.08 26.43 14.21
CA SER A 607 -3.16 26.86 13.15
C SER A 607 -2.88 25.70 12.19
N PHE A 608 -3.40 25.78 10.98
CA PHE A 608 -3.23 24.77 9.94
C PHE A 608 -1.99 25.07 9.10
N GLU A 609 -1.10 24.09 8.95
CA GLU A 609 0.04 24.20 8.05
C GLU A 609 -0.35 23.75 6.63
N VAL A 610 0.02 24.52 5.62
CA VAL A 610 -0.21 24.23 4.20
C VAL A 610 1.12 24.29 3.44
N VAL A 611 1.22 23.54 2.33
CA VAL A 611 2.41 23.53 1.47
C VAL A 611 2.08 24.04 0.07
N PRO A 612 3.07 24.57 -0.69
CA PRO A 612 2.89 24.84 -2.11
C PRO A 612 2.40 23.59 -2.87
N ARG A 613 1.35 23.75 -3.66
CA ARG A 613 0.69 22.66 -4.39
C ARG A 613 1.48 22.24 -5.63
N CYS A 614 1.65 20.93 -5.81
CA CYS A 614 2.17 20.30 -7.01
C CYS A 614 1.04 19.58 -7.78
N ILE A 615 1.31 19.21 -9.04
CA ILE A 615 0.31 18.59 -9.94
C ILE A 615 -0.22 17.24 -9.44
N ASP A 616 0.61 16.49 -8.69
CA ASP A 616 0.25 15.18 -8.13
C ASP A 616 -0.52 15.27 -6.79
N ASP A 617 -0.60 16.46 -6.20
CA ASP A 617 -1.32 16.65 -4.94
C ASP A 617 -2.83 16.59 -5.19
N ARG A 618 -3.46 15.50 -4.75
CA ARG A 618 -4.92 15.29 -4.82
C ARG A 618 -5.58 15.49 -3.45
N GLY A 619 -6.70 16.21 -3.43
CA GLY A 619 -7.49 16.47 -2.22
C GLY A 619 -7.49 17.93 -1.81
N GLY A 620 -7.83 18.19 -0.54
CA GLY A 620 -8.17 19.53 -0.08
C GLY A 620 -7.09 20.60 -0.25
N GLY A 621 -7.52 21.74 -0.78
CA GLY A 621 -6.71 22.95 -0.97
C GLY A 621 -7.17 24.10 -0.10
N LEU A 622 -6.29 25.08 0.12
CA LEU A 622 -6.67 26.33 0.78
C LEU A 622 -7.29 27.30 -0.23
N ALA A 623 -8.51 27.75 0.05
CA ALA A 623 -9.31 28.55 -0.85
C ALA A 623 -10.04 29.68 -0.11
N ARG A 624 -10.50 30.67 -0.88
CA ARG A 624 -11.54 31.59 -0.43
C ARG A 624 -12.89 31.17 -0.98
N VAL A 625 -13.82 30.90 -0.07
CA VAL A 625 -15.20 30.50 -0.36
C VAL A 625 -16.11 31.63 0.07
N ASN A 626 -16.78 32.27 -0.89
CA ASN A 626 -17.66 33.44 -0.66
C ASN A 626 -16.98 34.59 0.12
N GLY A 627 -15.65 34.68 0.07
CA GLY A 627 -14.84 35.69 0.76
C GLY A 627 -14.11 35.19 2.01
N THR A 628 -14.53 34.08 2.62
CA THR A 628 -13.91 33.50 3.82
C THR A 628 -12.82 32.50 3.43
N THR A 629 -11.63 32.62 4.03
CA THR A 629 -10.51 31.71 3.81
C THR A 629 -10.70 30.43 4.62
N ARG A 630 -10.69 29.28 3.94
CA ARG A 630 -10.84 27.96 4.58
C ARG A 630 -10.24 26.84 3.74
N LEU A 631 -10.04 25.67 4.35
CA LEU A 631 -9.71 24.45 3.62
C LEU A 631 -10.98 23.92 2.92
N VAL A 632 -10.82 23.44 1.70
CA VAL A 632 -11.93 22.91 0.87
C VAL A 632 -11.49 21.59 0.26
N GLU A 633 -12.21 20.52 0.57
CA GLU A 633 -11.88 19.16 0.11
C GLU A 633 -12.32 18.93 -1.34
N GLY A 634 -11.51 18.21 -2.12
CA GLY A 634 -11.74 18.06 -3.57
C GLY A 634 -13.11 17.53 -3.95
N LEU A 635 -13.63 16.55 -3.18
CA LEU A 635 -14.97 15.99 -3.35
C LEU A 635 -16.14 16.95 -3.04
N SER A 636 -15.84 18.13 -2.48
CA SER A 636 -16.80 19.20 -2.21
C SER A 636 -16.80 20.30 -3.26
N LEU A 637 -15.89 20.24 -4.25
CA LEU A 637 -15.83 21.25 -5.30
C LEU A 637 -17.04 21.11 -6.26
N PRO A 638 -17.64 22.22 -6.72
CA PRO A 638 -18.73 22.17 -7.70
C PRO A 638 -18.26 21.56 -9.03
N ARG A 639 -17.02 21.83 -9.45
CA ARG A 639 -16.35 21.27 -10.63
C ARG A 639 -14.94 20.80 -10.28
N GLU A 640 -14.44 19.77 -10.95
CA GLU A 640 -13.07 19.27 -10.72
C GLU A 640 -12.01 20.32 -11.10
N GLU A 641 -12.22 21.10 -12.16
CA GLU A 641 -11.25 22.11 -12.60
C GLU A 641 -11.13 23.31 -11.63
N ASP A 642 -12.03 23.46 -10.67
CA ASP A 642 -11.88 24.44 -9.58
C ASP A 642 -10.65 24.12 -8.70
N GLU A 643 -10.21 22.86 -8.65
CA GLU A 643 -9.03 22.40 -7.89
C GLU A 643 -7.73 23.12 -8.32
N PHE A 644 -7.63 23.47 -9.61
CA PHE A 644 -6.47 24.18 -10.19
C PHE A 644 -6.38 25.66 -9.82
N LYS A 645 -7.39 26.22 -9.13
CA LYS A 645 -7.38 27.61 -8.66
C LYS A 645 -6.59 27.81 -7.36
N PHE A 646 -6.21 26.71 -6.69
CA PHE A 646 -5.65 26.75 -5.33
C PHE A 646 -4.15 26.45 -5.34
N CYS A 647 -3.35 27.42 -4.91
CA CYS A 647 -1.88 27.32 -4.89
C CYS A 647 -1.32 26.52 -3.70
N TYR A 648 -2.15 26.18 -2.71
CA TYR A 648 -1.71 25.54 -1.47
C TYR A 648 -2.52 24.28 -1.16
N TYR A 649 -1.80 23.24 -0.75
CA TYR A 649 -2.33 21.94 -0.36
C TYR A 649 -2.30 21.77 1.17
N ASN A 650 -3.33 21.14 1.73
CA ASN A 650 -3.43 20.86 3.16
C ASN A 650 -2.35 19.83 3.59
N SER A 651 -1.44 20.20 4.51
CA SER A 651 -0.46 19.23 5.05
C SER A 651 -1.05 18.25 6.08
N MET A 652 -2.29 18.50 6.51
CA MET A 652 -2.96 17.85 7.64
C MET A 652 -2.18 17.95 8.96
N THR A 653 -1.38 19.01 9.11
CA THR A 653 -0.72 19.40 10.36
C THR A 653 -1.46 20.58 10.99
N THR A 654 -1.78 20.49 12.28
CA THR A 654 -2.55 21.51 13.00
C THR A 654 -1.99 21.72 14.41
N TRP A 655 -1.67 22.97 14.77
CA TRP A 655 -1.44 23.34 16.17
C TRP A 655 -2.78 23.72 16.82
N ILE A 656 -2.97 23.30 18.08
CA ILE A 656 -4.25 23.32 18.78
C ILE A 656 -4.03 23.89 20.18
N ASP A 657 -4.83 24.88 20.57
CA ASP A 657 -4.97 25.29 21.98
C ASP A 657 -6.05 24.41 22.64
N ILE A 658 -5.69 23.66 23.67
CA ILE A 658 -6.58 22.71 24.34
C ILE A 658 -7.77 23.41 24.97
N ASP A 659 -7.57 24.56 25.63
CA ASP A 659 -8.63 25.21 26.39
C ASP A 659 -9.61 25.95 25.48
N LYS A 660 -9.11 26.57 24.40
CA LYS A 660 -9.98 27.15 23.35
C LYS A 660 -10.76 26.07 22.61
N LEU A 661 -10.12 24.95 22.25
CA LEU A 661 -10.81 23.82 21.64
C LEU A 661 -11.92 23.29 22.56
N LEU A 662 -11.63 23.04 23.84
CA LEU A 662 -12.65 22.61 24.80
C LEU A 662 -13.80 23.62 24.92
N THR A 663 -13.49 24.92 24.96
CA THR A 663 -14.50 26.00 24.97
C THR A 663 -15.41 25.92 23.73
N ASN A 664 -14.86 25.67 22.54
CA ASN A 664 -15.63 25.51 21.29
C ASN A 664 -16.51 24.25 21.29
N PHE A 665 -16.16 23.20 22.04
CA PHE A 665 -17.04 22.06 22.34
C PHE A 665 -18.07 22.34 23.47
N GLY A 666 -17.98 23.47 24.17
CA GLY A 666 -18.81 23.78 25.34
C GLY A 666 -18.37 23.05 26.61
N LEU A 667 -17.07 22.75 26.73
CA LEU A 667 -16.43 21.99 27.80
C LEU A 667 -15.32 22.79 28.49
N GLU A 668 -15.03 22.39 29.73
CA GLU A 668 -13.82 22.76 30.46
C GLU A 668 -12.99 21.50 30.77
N ARG A 669 -11.69 21.66 31.13
CA ARG A 669 -10.83 20.54 31.59
C ARG A 669 -11.49 19.69 32.69
N SER A 670 -12.23 20.33 33.61
CA SER A 670 -12.97 19.69 34.71
C SER A 670 -14.01 18.68 34.22
N ASN A 671 -14.62 18.96 33.06
CA ASN A 671 -15.73 18.19 32.49
C ASN A 671 -15.28 16.87 31.85
N LEU A 672 -13.98 16.71 31.54
CA LEU A 672 -13.44 15.48 30.97
C LEU A 672 -13.58 14.25 31.90
N SER A 673 -13.93 14.48 33.17
CA SER A 673 -14.32 13.43 34.11
C SER A 673 -15.70 12.81 33.81
N ASP A 674 -16.63 13.58 33.25
CA ASP A 674 -18.01 13.21 32.95
C ASP A 674 -18.16 12.74 31.49
N LYS A 675 -18.22 11.42 31.31
CA LYS A 675 -18.37 10.80 29.99
C LYS A 675 -19.67 11.22 29.29
N ALA A 676 -20.77 11.38 30.01
CA ALA A 676 -22.06 11.70 29.38
C ALA A 676 -22.04 13.12 28.81
N LYS A 677 -21.53 14.09 29.59
CA LYS A 677 -21.37 15.48 29.14
C LYS A 677 -20.40 15.59 27.96
N VAL A 678 -19.28 14.86 27.98
CA VAL A 678 -18.32 14.84 26.85
C VAL A 678 -18.96 14.24 25.59
N THR A 679 -19.69 13.13 25.69
CA THR A 679 -20.39 12.53 24.54
C THR A 679 -21.41 13.49 23.94
N GLU A 680 -22.26 14.12 24.76
CA GLU A 680 -23.26 15.08 24.28
C GLU A 680 -22.61 16.30 23.60
N ALA A 681 -21.52 16.83 24.17
CA ALA A 681 -20.76 17.93 23.59
C ALA A 681 -20.17 17.58 22.21
N VAL A 682 -19.56 16.39 22.08
CA VAL A 682 -19.00 15.93 20.79
C VAL A 682 -20.09 15.75 19.74
N HIS A 683 -21.25 15.19 20.09
CA HIS A 683 -22.37 15.00 19.15
C HIS A 683 -22.96 16.35 18.72
N LYS A 684 -23.16 17.27 19.66
CA LYS A 684 -23.65 18.63 19.36
C LYS A 684 -22.69 19.39 18.44
N PHE A 685 -21.38 19.20 18.62
CA PHE A 685 -20.38 19.80 17.75
C PHE A 685 -20.33 19.15 16.37
N SER A 686 -20.39 17.83 16.26
CA SER A 686 -20.30 17.12 14.96
C SER A 686 -21.44 17.48 14.00
N HIS A 687 -22.62 17.84 14.54
CA HIS A 687 -23.77 18.32 13.77
C HIS A 687 -23.55 19.66 13.07
N ARG A 688 -22.52 20.43 13.47
CA ARG A 688 -22.13 21.70 12.85
C ARG A 688 -21.33 21.52 11.57
N LEU A 689 -20.66 20.37 11.43
CA LEU A 689 -19.78 20.06 10.30
C LEU A 689 -20.56 19.38 9.16
N PRO A 690 -20.12 19.50 7.90
CA PRO A 690 -20.59 18.67 6.80
C PRO A 690 -20.55 17.17 7.12
N THR A 691 -21.34 16.39 6.42
CA THR A 691 -21.24 14.92 6.40
C THR A 691 -21.08 14.52 4.94
N TYR A 692 -19.91 14.02 4.58
CA TYR A 692 -19.63 13.57 3.23
C TYR A 692 -20.05 12.13 3.05
N VAL A 693 -20.78 11.82 1.98
CA VAL A 693 -21.16 10.46 1.60
C VAL A 693 -20.25 9.99 0.47
N THR A 694 -19.69 8.79 0.57
CA THR A 694 -18.96 8.15 -0.53
C THR A 694 -19.50 6.75 -0.81
N ILE A 695 -19.45 6.31 -2.08
CA ILE A 695 -19.72 4.92 -2.43
C ILE A 695 -18.38 4.19 -2.53
N LYS A 696 -18.30 3.02 -1.90
CA LYS A 696 -17.15 2.11 -1.97
C LYS A 696 -17.61 0.74 -2.44
N GLU A 697 -16.77 0.08 -3.22
CA GLU A 697 -16.93 -1.32 -3.58
C GLU A 697 -16.47 -2.21 -2.42
N VAL A 698 -17.35 -3.12 -1.99
CA VAL A 698 -17.07 -4.08 -0.92
C VAL A 698 -17.30 -5.49 -1.44
N LYS A 699 -16.30 -6.34 -1.24
CA LYS A 699 -16.35 -7.75 -1.63
C LYS A 699 -17.26 -8.53 -0.69
N LYS A 700 -18.17 -9.31 -1.26
CA LYS A 700 -19.01 -10.28 -0.57
C LYS A 700 -18.62 -11.68 -1.00
N ARG A 701 -18.21 -12.53 -0.05
CA ARG A 701 -17.85 -13.94 -0.29
C ARG A 701 -19.02 -14.85 0.06
N TRP A 702 -19.37 -15.77 -0.84
CA TRP A 702 -20.42 -16.76 -0.59
C TRP A 702 -20.15 -18.08 -1.34
N GLY A 703 -20.86 -19.14 -0.93
CA GLY A 703 -20.69 -20.49 -1.48
C GLY A 703 -19.24 -21.00 -1.38
N ASN A 704 -18.85 -21.81 -2.37
CA ASN A 704 -17.49 -22.38 -2.47
C ASN A 704 -16.48 -21.38 -3.07
N GLY A 705 -16.44 -20.15 -2.53
CA GLY A 705 -15.46 -19.13 -2.93
C GLY A 705 -15.87 -18.21 -4.08
N MET A 706 -17.17 -17.99 -4.29
CA MET A 706 -17.65 -16.93 -5.19
C MET A 706 -17.46 -15.56 -4.53
N GLU A 707 -17.00 -14.56 -5.30
CA GLU A 707 -16.85 -13.16 -4.88
C GLU A 707 -17.75 -12.26 -5.73
N ASP A 708 -18.74 -11.62 -5.10
CA ASP A 708 -19.47 -10.49 -5.67
C ASP A 708 -18.89 -9.18 -5.14
N VAL A 709 -19.16 -8.08 -5.86
CA VAL A 709 -18.78 -6.71 -5.46
C VAL A 709 -20.05 -5.87 -5.33
N HIS A 710 -20.31 -5.37 -4.12
CA HIS A 710 -21.47 -4.53 -3.82
C HIS A 710 -21.02 -3.08 -3.65
N PRO A 711 -21.69 -2.10 -4.29
CA PRO A 711 -21.53 -0.69 -3.96
C PRO A 711 -22.23 -0.43 -2.62
N VAL A 712 -21.51 0.11 -1.64
CA VAL A 712 -22.05 0.46 -0.33
C VAL A 712 -21.68 1.89 0.03
N ALA A 713 -22.61 2.59 0.68
CA ALA A 713 -22.41 3.96 1.11
C ALA A 713 -21.70 4.00 2.47
N GLN A 714 -20.80 4.97 2.59
CA GLN A 714 -20.03 5.31 3.79
C GLN A 714 -20.16 6.81 4.03
N PHE A 715 -20.05 7.24 5.27
CA PHE A 715 -20.09 8.66 5.64
C PHE A 715 -18.86 9.08 6.46
N GLU A 716 -18.37 10.30 6.22
CA GLU A 716 -17.17 10.82 6.88
C GLU A 716 -17.34 12.30 7.27
N LYS A 717 -16.69 12.70 8.38
CA LYS A 717 -16.50 14.09 8.80
C LYS A 717 -15.01 14.42 8.84
N LEU A 718 -14.61 15.59 8.35
CA LEU A 718 -13.20 15.90 8.09
C LEU A 718 -12.72 17.01 9.03
N TRP A 719 -11.52 16.85 9.59
CA TRP A 719 -10.91 17.83 10.51
C TRP A 719 -10.71 19.20 9.84
N SER A 720 -10.47 19.22 8.52
CA SER A 720 -10.37 20.41 7.69
C SER A 720 -11.62 21.30 7.79
N ASP A 721 -12.81 20.71 8.00
CA ASP A 721 -14.10 21.41 8.02
C ASP A 721 -14.25 22.36 9.22
N LEU A 722 -13.43 22.23 10.27
CA LEU A 722 -13.42 23.18 11.39
C LEU A 722 -13.08 24.60 10.91
N THR A 723 -12.31 24.73 9.82
CA THR A 723 -12.00 26.01 9.16
C THR A 723 -13.20 26.66 8.48
N SER A 724 -14.35 25.98 8.40
CA SER A 724 -15.60 26.53 7.86
C SER A 724 -16.50 27.15 8.93
N LEU A 725 -16.14 27.07 10.21
CA LEU A 725 -16.93 27.58 11.35
C LEU A 725 -16.52 29.01 11.69
N ASP A 726 -17.46 29.96 11.56
CA ASP A 726 -17.22 31.41 11.77
C ASP A 726 -16.80 31.78 13.20
N ASP A 727 -17.05 30.90 14.19
CA ASP A 727 -16.70 31.08 15.60
C ASP A 727 -15.38 30.39 16.01
N MET A 728 -14.68 29.74 15.07
CA MET A 728 -13.36 29.15 15.31
C MET A 728 -12.25 30.01 14.71
N ASN A 729 -11.38 30.57 15.55
CA ASN A 729 -10.27 31.39 15.09
C ASN A 729 -9.16 30.52 14.47
N CYS A 730 -9.19 30.35 13.15
CA CYS A 730 -8.24 29.54 12.39
C CYS A 730 -7.22 30.42 11.65
N GLN A 731 -5.93 30.11 11.78
CA GLN A 731 -4.86 30.70 10.96
C GLN A 731 -4.24 29.68 10.00
N PHE A 732 -3.65 30.15 8.90
CA PHE A 732 -3.06 29.33 7.85
C PHE A 732 -1.59 29.69 7.65
N VAL A 733 -0.71 28.74 7.90
CA VAL A 733 0.75 28.93 7.82
C VAL A 733 1.31 28.14 6.64
N VAL A 734 1.95 28.83 5.69
CA VAL A 734 2.66 28.19 4.58
C VAL A 734 4.02 27.71 5.10
N VAL A 735 4.29 26.43 4.97
CA VAL A 735 5.56 25.79 5.34
C VAL A 735 6.25 25.16 4.13
N GLU A 736 7.54 24.86 4.27
CA GLU A 736 8.28 24.12 3.24
C GLU A 736 7.65 22.76 2.91
N ARG A 737 7.72 22.37 1.63
CA ARG A 737 7.18 21.09 1.16
C ARG A 737 7.80 19.90 1.90
N LYS A 738 9.11 19.93 2.19
CA LYS A 738 9.82 18.86 2.93
C LYS A 738 9.24 18.57 4.31
N ARG A 739 8.63 19.58 4.95
CA ARG A 739 7.92 19.45 6.23
C ARG A 739 6.52 18.86 6.07
N GLY A 740 5.72 19.41 5.14
CA GLY A 740 4.29 19.12 5.03
C GLY A 740 3.85 18.12 3.94
N GLN A 741 4.76 17.58 3.14
CA GLN A 741 4.47 16.57 2.12
C GLN A 741 3.99 15.26 2.76
N GLN A 742 3.02 14.61 2.11
CA GLN A 742 2.39 13.38 2.59
C GLN A 742 2.71 12.21 1.64
N LEU A 743 3.34 11.15 2.16
CA LEU A 743 3.66 9.95 1.38
C LEU A 743 2.44 9.03 1.29
N LYS A 744 1.53 9.25 0.34
CA LYS A 744 0.27 8.48 0.18
C LYS A 744 0.42 7.16 -0.58
N ASP A 745 1.32 7.09 -1.55
CA ASP A 745 1.61 5.91 -2.38
C ASP A 745 3.13 5.62 -2.44
N VAL A 746 3.48 4.35 -2.69
CA VAL A 746 4.87 3.87 -2.80
C VAL A 746 5.58 4.50 -4.01
N SER A 747 4.86 4.83 -5.09
CA SER A 747 5.44 5.52 -6.25
C SER A 747 6.07 6.88 -5.91
N GLN A 748 5.64 7.52 -4.82
CA GLN A 748 6.14 8.84 -4.40
C GLN A 748 7.53 8.78 -3.74
N LEU A 749 8.03 7.58 -3.41
CA LEU A 749 9.27 7.42 -2.64
C LEU A 749 10.55 7.77 -3.43
N ASP A 750 10.59 7.58 -4.75
CA ASP A 750 11.78 7.93 -5.55
C ASP A 750 11.98 9.45 -5.61
N GLY A 751 10.91 10.21 -5.92
CA GLY A 751 10.92 11.67 -5.85
C GLY A 751 11.29 12.19 -4.47
N TRP A 752 10.72 11.62 -3.40
CA TRP A 752 10.97 12.03 -2.00
C TRP A 752 12.39 11.70 -1.48
N LEU A 753 13.03 10.62 -1.98
CA LEU A 753 14.46 10.40 -1.71
C LEU A 753 15.34 11.45 -2.42
N ARG A 754 14.94 11.88 -3.62
CA ARG A 754 15.76 12.67 -4.54
C ARG A 754 15.60 14.19 -4.43
N ASP A 755 14.46 14.69 -3.94
CA ASP A 755 14.25 16.11 -3.66
C ASP A 755 14.92 16.57 -2.34
N GLY A 756 15.61 15.66 -1.64
CA GLY A 756 16.28 15.89 -0.37
C GLY A 756 15.33 15.99 0.82
N SER A 757 14.09 15.49 0.71
CA SER A 757 13.17 15.37 1.85
C SER A 757 13.61 14.27 2.83
N ALA A 758 14.20 13.18 2.33
CA ALA A 758 14.81 12.15 3.18
C ALA A 758 15.99 12.69 4.01
N GLU A 759 16.88 13.46 3.38
CA GLU A 759 18.01 14.14 4.05
C GLU A 759 17.53 15.17 5.09
N TYR A 760 16.46 15.90 4.78
CA TYR A 760 15.81 16.78 5.75
C TYR A 760 15.30 16.00 6.95
N ILE A 761 14.65 14.85 6.76
CA ILE A 761 14.18 13.99 7.87
C ILE A 761 15.34 13.47 8.72
N GLU A 762 16.43 13.01 8.11
CA GLU A 762 17.66 12.64 8.84
C GLU A 762 18.17 13.79 9.71
N SER A 763 18.15 15.03 9.20
CA SER A 763 18.62 16.22 9.93
C SER A 763 17.77 16.60 11.15
N ILE A 764 16.52 16.14 11.22
CA ILE A 764 15.58 16.42 12.33
C ILE A 764 15.30 15.20 13.22
N CYS A 765 15.93 14.05 12.98
CA CYS A 765 15.76 12.82 13.76
C CYS A 765 16.92 12.57 14.76
N SER A 766 16.61 11.92 15.88
CA SER A 766 17.58 11.34 16.83
C SER A 766 17.25 9.84 16.96
N TRP A 767 18.04 8.98 16.29
CA TRP A 767 17.78 7.54 16.07
C TRP A 767 18.02 6.65 17.29
#